data_AF-A0A9W8UR95-F1
#
_entry.id   AF-A0A9W8UR95-F1
#
_cell.length_a   1.000
_cell.length_b   1.000
_cell.length_c   1.000
_cell.angle_alpha   90.00
_cell.angle_beta   90.00
_cell.angle_gamma   90.00
#
_symmetry.space_group_name_H-M   'P 1'
#
loop_
_entity.id
_entity.type
_entity.pdbx_description
1 polymer ?
#
loop_
_entity_poly.entity_id
_entity_poly.type
_entity_poly.pdbx_seq_one_letter_code
_entity_poly.pdbx_strand_id
1 'polypeptide(L)'
;MSSHAREESHSAKICRGDAPRKPKARLDRALMHKEFLNHELKDDNSRSSCPLEALELPRLRRCAFDVSTLHIIGPVNPIQTRFEERVDGGLDGYNWQIRFGERGPFVLKVFWDQEPPTPPLYYALQRECQAAAVLQLMQEALAQDDPSLDPVLVYPEPCDWREGYENMLAFSDEWRRKGSPCSASTPMTEITSMPRIRKCYGWIKIAGDILYQLPPLWQPPHLKIEKIPRQIERNKEYTALVYEYVEEGENNAEVIQESLNFFRDAGFSHTRISLARNWKKRVYLSVNFIPGLDIPSIKMPTILEALAEKSVAKDFNCILGVAGSNTACDTTISIEQWHSWEDFTYNNIKQIFKKDLGRRYKGENEPSPLPMDLDVFKEDATQDALGRFPVPIVNYALDSSGGSEHFGRGSRCETNDMYVPDWSVLSKPHAIEAGMMLNMLPGDTKISSKWRSSMLEDNDGKFDEWKKVLDQVVTYMAWWSARYGFIVTDTEVVALRIHRQHVPDGLAVHRPRRSRRSDATITLSSDPVSIASSEGFQDTDPLLWDFGVEYKAIPWSAHGSGKLTGKLALWALARMASCGDRSIEYSYPGLDTWRTQDTGRGIVHNTSGAKLDNPTKHTEIQQRDHFVHAAPGAGSNTKDLSSDDEDASRSEAYESEAVEEPELPQFSRPASAGLEHTAAVPDAQPAEDRNAWILVKVERRGREYYYKDYKEHRKSSSKSDWEAVDGGYVLRGKRHVYFTKKLP
;
A
#
# COMPACT_ATOMS: atom_id res chain seq x y z
N MET A 1 -1.42 -4.31 83.71
CA MET A 1 -1.66 -4.98 82.41
C MET A 1 -1.68 -3.89 81.34
N SER A 2 -0.51 -3.41 80.91
CA SER A 2 0.27 -3.87 79.73
C SER A 2 -0.41 -3.45 78.43
N SER A 3 0.17 -2.72 77.48
CA SER A 3 1.50 -2.08 77.31
C SER A 3 1.50 -1.33 75.96
N HIS A 4 2.06 -0.12 75.94
CA HIS A 4 2.79 0.64 74.89
C HIS A 4 2.41 0.55 73.39
N ALA A 5 2.18 1.62 72.61
CA ALA A 5 2.85 2.93 72.37
C ALA A 5 3.82 2.96 71.15
N ARG A 6 3.73 4.08 70.40
CA ARG A 6 4.66 4.74 69.43
C ARG A 6 4.61 4.44 67.91
N GLU A 7 4.15 5.45 67.18
CA GLU A 7 4.89 6.38 66.27
C GLU A 7 5.89 5.91 65.18
N GLU A 8 5.74 6.58 64.01
CA GLU A 8 6.70 6.98 62.96
C GLU A 8 7.07 6.03 61.78
N SER A 9 6.62 6.33 60.55
CA SER A 9 7.34 7.21 59.58
C SER A 9 6.99 6.99 58.08
N HIS A 10 6.76 8.13 57.42
CA HIS A 10 7.19 8.56 56.07
C HIS A 10 6.76 7.86 54.75
N SER A 11 5.97 8.64 53.98
CA SER A 11 6.19 9.09 52.58
C SER A 11 6.85 8.17 51.56
N ALA A 12 6.09 7.86 50.50
CA ALA A 12 6.56 8.08 49.13
C ALA A 12 5.37 8.36 48.18
N LYS A 13 5.36 9.59 47.64
CA LYS A 13 4.55 10.04 46.51
C LYS A 13 4.87 9.19 45.27
N ILE A 14 3.86 8.73 44.55
CA ILE A 14 4.00 8.48 43.11
C ILE A 14 3.01 9.42 42.41
N CYS A 15 3.59 10.43 41.77
CA CYS A 15 2.91 11.44 40.99
C CYS A 15 2.05 10.78 39.91
N ARG A 16 0.74 11.03 39.96
CA ARG A 16 -0.09 11.00 38.75
C ARG A 16 0.43 12.14 37.89
N GLY A 17 1.29 11.81 36.93
CA GLY A 17 1.65 12.73 35.88
C GLY A 17 0.39 13.06 35.10
N ASP A 18 -0.14 14.26 35.31
CA ASP A 18 -1.02 14.91 34.36
C ASP A 18 -0.33 14.86 33.00
N ALA A 19 -0.81 13.99 32.12
CA ALA A 19 -0.49 14.10 30.71
C ALA A 19 -0.93 15.51 30.28
N PRO A 20 -0.06 16.33 29.67
CA PRO A 20 -0.42 17.68 29.30
C PRO A 20 -1.60 17.60 28.32
N ARG A 21 -2.76 18.13 28.75
CA ARG A 21 -3.89 18.39 27.85
C ARG A 21 -3.35 19.19 26.68
N LYS A 22 -3.45 18.60 25.49
CA LYS A 22 -2.97 19.15 24.21
C LYS A 22 -3.34 20.65 24.09
N PRO A 23 -2.43 21.52 23.63
CA PRO A 23 -2.69 22.95 23.47
C PRO A 23 -3.68 23.31 22.33
N LYS A 24 -4.16 22.34 21.55
CA LYS A 24 -5.01 22.57 20.35
C LYS A 24 -6.26 23.43 20.62
N ALA A 25 -7.04 23.11 21.65
CA ALA A 25 -8.30 23.82 21.93
C ALA A 25 -8.10 25.30 22.33
N ARG A 26 -6.90 25.67 22.79
CA ARG A 26 -6.58 27.05 23.19
C ARG A 26 -6.10 27.88 21.99
N LEU A 27 -5.48 27.24 21.00
CA LEU A 27 -5.00 27.87 19.77
C LEU A 27 -6.15 28.13 18.78
N ASP A 28 -7.06 27.17 18.60
CA ASP A 28 -8.24 27.31 17.71
C ASP A 28 -9.18 28.44 18.18
N ARG A 29 -9.35 28.57 19.51
CA ARG A 29 -10.15 29.65 20.11
C ARG A 29 -9.52 31.04 19.92
N ALA A 30 -8.19 31.13 19.87
CA ALA A 30 -7.49 32.40 19.67
C ALA A 30 -7.52 32.86 18.19
N LEU A 31 -7.64 31.93 17.24
CA LEU A 31 -7.67 32.22 15.80
C LEU A 31 -9.05 32.70 15.32
N MET A 32 -10.14 32.16 15.87
CA MET A 32 -11.51 32.54 15.46
C MET A 32 -11.94 33.96 15.90
N HIS A 33 -11.15 34.62 16.75
CA HIS A 33 -11.40 36.01 17.19
C HIS A 33 -10.45 37.04 16.55
N LYS A 34 -9.58 36.61 15.62
CA LYS A 34 -8.74 37.54 14.87
C LYS A 34 -9.57 38.34 13.87
N GLU A 35 -9.34 39.64 13.82
CA GLU A 35 -9.95 40.54 12.85
C GLU A 35 -9.58 40.12 11.42
N PHE A 36 -10.58 39.88 10.58
CA PHE A 36 -10.42 39.36 9.20
C PHE A 36 -11.06 40.27 8.13
N LEU A 37 -11.65 41.39 8.56
CA LEU A 37 -12.19 42.43 7.69
C LEU A 37 -11.28 43.65 7.78
N ASN A 38 -10.93 44.22 6.63
CA ASN A 38 -10.28 45.51 6.52
C ASN A 38 -11.33 46.54 6.03
N HIS A 39 -11.44 47.66 6.73
CA HIS A 39 -12.40 48.73 6.43
C HIS A 39 -11.97 49.66 5.28
N GLU A 40 -10.71 49.57 4.84
CA GLU A 40 -10.23 50.25 3.65
C GLU A 40 -10.97 49.76 2.39
N LEU A 41 -11.20 50.69 1.47
CA LEU A 41 -11.80 50.38 0.19
C LEU A 41 -10.81 49.60 -0.68
N LYS A 42 -11.34 48.60 -1.39
CA LYS A 42 -10.61 47.97 -2.50
C LYS A 42 -10.57 48.94 -3.68
N ASP A 43 -9.54 49.78 -3.73
CA ASP A 43 -9.21 50.59 -4.90
C ASP A 43 -8.29 49.78 -5.84
N ASP A 44 -8.63 49.71 -7.13
CA ASP A 44 -7.78 49.08 -8.14
C ASP A 44 -6.48 49.91 -8.38
N ASN A 45 -6.37 51.13 -7.83
CA ASN A 45 -5.20 52.02 -7.93
C ASN A 45 -4.28 52.04 -6.70
N SER A 46 -4.51 51.20 -5.67
CA SER A 46 -3.59 51.13 -4.52
C SER A 46 -2.23 50.58 -4.97
N ARG A 47 -1.12 51.14 -4.46
CA ARG A 47 0.23 50.61 -4.72
C ARG A 47 0.26 49.09 -4.46
N SER A 48 0.68 48.32 -5.46
CA SER A 48 0.84 46.88 -5.33
C SER A 48 1.99 46.59 -4.36
N SER A 49 1.68 46.18 -3.13
CA SER A 49 2.65 45.75 -2.13
C SER A 49 2.08 44.54 -1.41
N CYS A 50 2.90 43.52 -1.15
CA CYS A 50 2.48 42.31 -0.46
C CYS A 50 3.31 42.15 0.82
N PRO A 51 3.01 42.95 1.87
CA PRO A 51 3.78 42.87 3.11
C PRO A 51 3.51 41.53 3.81
N LEU A 52 4.55 40.97 4.42
CA LEU A 52 4.53 39.71 5.16
C LEU A 52 3.41 39.67 6.20
N GLU A 53 3.24 40.77 6.93
CA GLU A 53 2.18 40.89 7.96
C GLU A 53 0.78 40.71 7.37
N ALA A 54 0.52 41.19 6.14
CA ALA A 54 -0.77 41.04 5.48
C ALA A 54 -1.03 39.59 5.04
N LEU A 55 0.01 38.81 4.74
CA LEU A 55 -0.11 37.37 4.47
C LEU A 55 -0.28 36.55 5.75
N GLU A 56 0.36 36.94 6.86
CA GLU A 56 0.23 36.25 8.15
C GLU A 56 -1.13 36.51 8.83
N LEU A 57 -1.69 37.69 8.62
CA LEU A 57 -2.99 38.11 9.15
C LEU A 57 -3.87 38.69 8.02
N PRO A 58 -4.34 37.84 7.09
CA PRO A 58 -5.07 38.29 5.92
C PRO A 58 -6.42 38.89 6.29
N ARG A 59 -6.69 40.10 5.79
CA ARG A 59 -7.93 40.84 6.01
C ARG A 59 -8.51 41.29 4.68
N LEU A 60 -9.77 40.94 4.43
CA LEU A 60 -10.42 41.29 3.18
C LEU A 60 -10.83 42.77 3.19
N ARG A 61 -10.43 43.54 2.18
CA ARG A 61 -10.84 44.94 2.00
C ARG A 61 -12.34 45.06 1.70
N ARG A 62 -12.92 46.20 2.07
CA ARG A 62 -14.33 46.52 1.82
C ARG A 62 -14.56 46.75 0.34
N CYS A 63 -15.71 46.30 -0.16
CA CYS A 63 -16.10 46.55 -1.54
C CYS A 63 -16.23 48.05 -1.81
N ALA A 64 -15.68 48.52 -2.93
CA ALA A 64 -15.74 49.91 -3.36
C ALA A 64 -17.05 50.31 -4.04
N PHE A 65 -17.96 49.36 -4.27
CA PHE A 65 -19.26 49.65 -4.88
C PHE A 65 -20.20 50.32 -3.88
N ASP A 66 -21.00 51.27 -4.38
CA ASP A 66 -21.99 51.98 -3.56
C ASP A 66 -23.17 51.07 -3.23
N VAL A 67 -23.20 50.57 -2.00
CA VAL A 67 -24.23 49.67 -1.47
C VAL A 67 -25.63 50.27 -1.55
N SER A 68 -25.77 51.61 -1.56
CA SER A 68 -27.09 52.26 -1.70
C SER A 68 -27.73 52.03 -3.07
N THR A 69 -26.92 51.68 -4.08
CA THR A 69 -27.36 51.37 -5.44
C THR A 69 -27.52 49.87 -5.70
N LEU A 70 -27.37 49.03 -4.66
CA LEU A 70 -27.47 47.58 -4.77
C LEU A 70 -28.92 47.15 -5.07
N HIS A 71 -29.08 46.37 -6.13
CA HIS A 71 -30.33 45.71 -6.47
C HIS A 71 -30.11 44.21 -6.63
N ILE A 72 -30.90 43.41 -5.89
CA ILE A 72 -30.97 41.96 -6.08
C ILE A 72 -31.88 41.69 -7.27
N ILE A 73 -31.33 41.09 -8.33
CA ILE A 73 -32.02 40.93 -9.62
C ILE A 73 -32.55 39.51 -9.85
N GLY A 74 -32.11 38.53 -9.04
CA GLY A 74 -32.66 37.18 -9.10
C GLY A 74 -31.79 36.11 -8.44
N PRO A 75 -32.23 34.84 -8.53
CA PRO A 75 -31.41 33.67 -8.21
C PRO A 75 -30.19 33.59 -9.16
N VAL A 76 -29.12 32.93 -8.72
CA VAL A 76 -27.92 32.72 -9.56
C VAL A 76 -28.20 31.68 -10.64
N ASN A 77 -28.89 30.59 -10.28
CA ASN A 77 -29.35 29.58 -11.21
C ASN A 77 -30.89 29.69 -11.33
N PRO A 78 -31.43 30.08 -12.50
CA PRO A 78 -32.88 30.19 -12.69
C PRO A 78 -33.54 28.82 -12.59
N ILE A 79 -34.71 28.75 -11.94
CA ILE A 79 -35.50 27.52 -11.78
C ILE A 79 -35.89 27.00 -13.17
N GLN A 80 -35.36 25.85 -13.59
CA GLN A 80 -35.75 25.19 -14.85
C GLN A 80 -37.07 24.43 -14.69
N THR A 81 -37.34 23.80 -13.53
CA THR A 81 -38.63 23.15 -13.22
C THR A 81 -38.98 23.15 -11.72
N ARG A 82 -40.25 22.88 -11.36
CA ARG A 82 -40.70 22.71 -9.95
C ARG A 82 -40.04 21.54 -9.20
N PHE A 83 -39.30 20.67 -9.91
CA PHE A 83 -38.77 19.41 -9.38
C PHE A 83 -37.24 19.39 -9.26
N GLU A 84 -36.53 20.44 -9.69
CA GLU A 84 -35.08 20.57 -9.49
C GLU A 84 -34.76 21.32 -8.19
N GLU A 85 -33.77 20.83 -7.45
CA GLU A 85 -33.32 21.45 -6.21
C GLU A 85 -32.67 22.82 -6.48
N ARG A 86 -33.00 23.82 -5.66
CA ARG A 86 -32.34 25.14 -5.71
C ARG A 86 -30.88 25.00 -5.25
N VAL A 87 -29.92 25.11 -6.18
CA VAL A 87 -28.47 24.96 -5.88
C VAL A 87 -27.79 26.30 -5.52
N ASP A 88 -28.56 27.36 -5.29
CA ASP A 88 -28.01 28.70 -5.00
C ASP A 88 -27.48 28.86 -3.57
N GLY A 89 -27.74 27.89 -2.69
CA GLY A 89 -27.29 27.88 -1.30
C GLY A 89 -26.71 26.55 -0.86
N GLY A 90 -26.02 26.58 0.27
CA GLY A 90 -25.39 25.39 0.86
C GLY A 90 -25.09 25.56 2.34
N LEU A 91 -24.09 24.84 2.82
CA LEU A 91 -23.70 24.81 4.24
C LEU A 91 -23.26 26.19 4.77
N ASP A 92 -22.61 27.00 3.93
CA ASP A 92 -21.96 28.25 4.35
C ASP A 92 -22.89 29.47 4.28
N GLY A 93 -23.78 29.48 3.29
CA GLY A 93 -24.57 30.65 2.95
C GLY A 93 -25.44 30.46 1.70
N TYR A 94 -26.00 31.56 1.23
CA TYR A 94 -26.86 31.62 0.05
C TYR A 94 -26.37 32.71 -0.91
N ASN A 95 -26.55 32.49 -2.21
CA ASN A 95 -26.08 33.37 -3.27
C ASN A 95 -27.24 33.97 -4.07
N TRP A 96 -27.10 35.24 -4.45
CA TRP A 96 -28.01 35.92 -5.38
C TRP A 96 -27.25 36.61 -6.49
N GLN A 97 -27.90 36.78 -7.65
CA GLN A 97 -27.43 37.68 -8.68
C GLN A 97 -27.81 39.13 -8.31
N ILE A 98 -26.87 40.05 -8.41
CA ILE A 98 -27.05 41.46 -8.05
C ILE A 98 -26.50 42.41 -9.12
N ARG A 99 -26.89 43.69 -9.05
CA ARG A 99 -26.30 44.81 -9.78
C ARG A 99 -26.09 46.01 -8.85
N PHE A 100 -25.19 46.91 -9.21
CA PHE A 100 -24.98 48.20 -8.54
C PHE A 100 -25.23 49.32 -9.54
N GLY A 101 -26.39 49.99 -9.43
CA GLY A 101 -26.89 50.87 -10.50
C GLY A 101 -26.99 50.09 -11.82
N GLU A 102 -26.34 50.60 -12.87
CA GLU A 102 -26.27 49.96 -14.20
C GLU A 102 -25.11 48.95 -14.35
N ARG A 103 -24.28 48.75 -13.32
CA ARG A 103 -23.15 47.82 -13.35
C ARG A 103 -23.58 46.43 -12.88
N GLY A 104 -23.30 45.40 -13.67
CA GLY A 104 -23.54 44.00 -13.31
C GLY A 104 -23.70 43.11 -14.54
N PRO A 105 -24.04 41.82 -14.36
CA PRO A 105 -24.36 41.19 -13.08
C PRO A 105 -23.14 40.84 -12.22
N PHE A 106 -23.36 40.75 -10.90
CA PHE A 106 -22.44 40.21 -9.90
C PHE A 106 -23.16 39.15 -9.05
N VAL A 107 -22.45 38.52 -8.12
CA VAL A 107 -23.03 37.61 -7.15
C VAL A 107 -22.81 38.11 -5.74
N LEU A 108 -23.87 38.11 -4.95
CA LEU A 108 -23.87 38.38 -3.52
C LEU A 108 -23.92 37.07 -2.76
N LYS A 109 -22.88 36.74 -2.00
CA LYS A 109 -22.89 35.61 -1.06
C LYS A 109 -23.14 36.12 0.35
N VAL A 110 -24.23 35.68 0.97
CA VAL A 110 -24.57 36.00 2.37
C VAL A 110 -24.39 34.75 3.22
N PHE A 111 -23.69 34.89 4.35
CA PHE A 111 -23.39 33.77 5.25
C PHE A 111 -24.43 33.62 6.34
N TRP A 112 -24.75 32.37 6.71
CA TRP A 112 -25.69 32.10 7.79
C TRP A 112 -25.16 32.58 9.15
N ASP A 113 -23.88 32.28 9.41
CA ASP A 113 -23.17 32.64 10.63
C ASP A 113 -22.51 34.02 10.49
N GLN A 114 -22.85 34.93 11.41
CA GLN A 114 -22.25 36.26 11.51
C GLN A 114 -21.31 36.38 12.73
N GLU A 115 -21.27 35.33 13.55
CA GLU A 115 -20.41 35.19 14.71
C GLU A 115 -19.78 33.80 14.70
N PRO A 116 -18.60 33.62 15.31
CA PRO A 116 -17.99 32.29 15.42
C PRO A 116 -18.94 31.30 16.11
N PRO A 117 -19.18 30.11 15.52
CA PRO A 117 -20.01 29.09 16.15
C PRO A 117 -19.40 28.60 17.47
N THR A 118 -20.27 28.23 18.42
CA THR A 118 -19.90 27.68 19.73
C THR A 118 -20.37 26.23 19.85
N PRO A 119 -19.56 25.23 20.29
CA PRO A 119 -18.09 25.18 20.49
C PRO A 119 -17.31 25.48 19.20
N PRO A 120 -15.97 25.75 19.24
CA PRO A 120 -15.25 26.26 18.06
C PRO A 120 -15.36 25.29 16.88
N LEU A 121 -16.15 25.69 15.90
CA LEU A 121 -16.43 24.96 14.67
C LEU A 121 -16.02 25.83 13.47
N TYR A 122 -16.08 25.25 12.28
CA TYR A 122 -15.78 25.92 11.02
C TYR A 122 -16.56 27.24 10.87
N TYR A 123 -15.85 28.37 10.83
CA TYR A 123 -16.45 29.70 10.63
C TYR A 123 -16.31 30.17 9.18
N ALA A 124 -17.32 29.87 8.36
CA ALA A 124 -17.28 30.05 6.90
C ALA A 124 -16.91 31.48 6.47
N LEU A 125 -17.55 32.50 7.07
CA LEU A 125 -17.34 33.91 6.73
C LEU A 125 -15.87 34.33 6.93
N GLN A 126 -15.26 33.97 8.08
CA GLN A 126 -13.86 34.31 8.34
C GLN A 126 -12.94 33.64 7.32
N ARG A 127 -13.14 32.34 7.06
CA ARG A 127 -12.27 31.57 6.16
C ARG A 127 -12.31 32.10 4.73
N GLU A 128 -13.49 32.37 4.21
CA GLU A 128 -13.63 32.84 2.83
C GLU A 128 -13.12 34.27 2.63
N CYS A 129 -13.25 35.13 3.66
CA CYS A 129 -12.61 36.44 3.67
C CYS A 129 -11.07 36.34 3.63
N GLN A 130 -10.48 35.52 4.50
CA GLN A 130 -9.03 35.35 4.59
C GLN A 130 -8.45 34.77 3.30
N ALA A 131 -9.12 33.77 2.75
CA ALA A 131 -8.79 33.17 1.47
C ALA A 131 -8.80 34.18 0.32
N ALA A 132 -9.88 34.97 0.21
CA ALA A 132 -10.01 35.99 -0.81
C ALA A 132 -8.97 37.11 -0.65
N ALA A 133 -8.59 37.43 0.59
CA ALA A 133 -7.55 38.40 0.89
C ALA A 133 -6.17 37.89 0.45
N VAL A 134 -5.81 36.64 0.74
CA VAL A 134 -4.51 36.10 0.30
C VAL A 134 -4.42 35.99 -1.22
N LEU A 135 -5.48 35.55 -1.89
CA LEU A 135 -5.49 35.53 -3.37
C LEU A 135 -5.33 36.93 -3.97
N GLN A 136 -5.87 37.97 -3.32
CA GLN A 136 -5.63 39.37 -3.73
C GLN A 136 -4.17 39.78 -3.52
N LEU A 137 -3.59 39.44 -2.38
CA LEU A 137 -2.18 39.74 -2.08
C LEU A 137 -1.22 39.03 -3.05
N MET A 138 -1.46 37.75 -3.34
CA MET A 138 -0.68 36.99 -4.32
C MET A 138 -0.81 37.57 -5.74
N GLN A 139 -2.03 37.99 -6.13
CA GLN A 139 -2.25 38.65 -7.41
C GLN A 139 -1.48 39.98 -7.49
N GLU A 140 -1.47 40.76 -6.41
CA GLU A 140 -0.70 42.01 -6.33
C GLU A 140 0.80 41.74 -6.38
N ALA A 141 1.31 40.75 -5.63
CA ALA A 141 2.72 40.36 -5.64
C ALA A 141 3.22 40.00 -7.04
N LEU A 142 2.41 39.27 -7.82
CA LEU A 142 2.74 38.88 -9.19
C LEU A 142 2.57 40.01 -10.21
N ALA A 143 1.75 41.02 -9.91
CA ALA A 143 1.57 42.20 -10.76
C ALA A 143 2.60 43.32 -10.48
N GLN A 144 3.36 43.21 -9.39
CA GLN A 144 4.39 44.17 -9.03
C GLN A 144 5.56 44.15 -10.02
N ASP A 145 5.89 45.33 -10.54
CA ASP A 145 7.09 45.58 -11.34
C ASP A 145 8.08 46.43 -10.52
N ASP A 146 8.67 45.81 -9.49
CA ASP A 146 9.71 46.41 -8.65
C ASP A 146 11.05 45.67 -8.86
N PRO A 147 12.05 46.31 -9.50
CA PRO A 147 13.33 45.69 -9.80
C PRO A 147 14.19 45.39 -8.55
N SER A 148 13.77 45.83 -7.36
CA SER A 148 14.44 45.51 -6.09
C SER A 148 14.00 44.18 -5.45
N LEU A 149 13.00 43.51 -6.02
CA LEU A 149 12.44 42.27 -5.50
C LEU A 149 12.81 41.08 -6.39
N ASP A 150 13.35 40.00 -5.80
CA ASP A 150 13.59 38.75 -6.52
C ASP A 150 12.27 38.10 -6.99
N PRO A 151 12.28 37.15 -7.94
CA PRO A 151 11.07 36.42 -8.34
C PRO A 151 10.41 35.64 -7.19
N VAL A 152 9.14 35.28 -7.38
CA VAL A 152 8.43 34.40 -6.44
C VAL A 152 8.91 32.96 -6.65
N LEU A 153 9.80 32.50 -5.76
CA LEU A 153 10.35 31.15 -5.78
C LEU A 153 9.64 30.26 -4.76
N VAL A 154 9.10 29.12 -5.20
CA VAL A 154 8.37 28.17 -4.37
C VAL A 154 8.96 26.77 -4.48
N TYR A 155 8.73 25.93 -3.47
CA TYR A 155 8.94 24.49 -3.58
C TYR A 155 7.84 23.88 -4.45
N PRO A 156 8.18 23.25 -5.59
CA PRO A 156 7.19 22.51 -6.37
C PRO A 156 6.72 21.28 -5.57
N GLU A 157 5.41 21.00 -5.60
CA GLU A 157 4.81 19.85 -4.90
C GLU A 157 5.17 19.77 -3.39
N PRO A 158 4.84 20.82 -2.60
CA PRO A 158 5.27 20.93 -1.21
C PRO A 158 4.91 19.68 -0.39
N CYS A 159 5.92 19.20 0.33
CA CYS A 159 5.89 17.93 1.01
C CYS A 159 5.09 17.97 2.30
N ASP A 160 5.13 19.10 2.98
CA ASP A 160 4.54 19.28 4.29
C ASP A 160 4.00 20.70 4.45
N TRP A 161 3.43 20.94 5.63
CA TRP A 161 2.94 22.26 6.00
C TRP A 161 3.99 23.35 5.90
N ARG A 162 5.23 23.05 6.28
CA ARG A 162 6.26 24.07 6.36
C ARG A 162 6.62 24.55 4.97
N GLU A 163 6.82 23.64 4.03
CA GLU A 163 7.05 23.99 2.62
C GLU A 163 5.85 24.74 2.04
N GLY A 164 4.61 24.30 2.30
CA GLY A 164 3.41 25.02 1.84
C GLY A 164 3.25 26.41 2.46
N TYR A 165 3.62 26.58 3.73
CA TYR A 165 3.61 27.88 4.41
C TYR A 165 4.72 28.78 3.87
N GLU A 166 5.94 28.27 3.69
CA GLU A 166 7.04 29.00 3.07
C GLU A 166 6.70 29.43 1.64
N ASN A 167 6.00 28.59 0.86
CA ASN A 167 5.50 28.95 -0.46
C ASN A 167 4.49 30.11 -0.43
N MET A 168 3.55 30.12 0.52
CA MET A 168 2.64 31.26 0.70
C MET A 168 3.43 32.53 1.04
N LEU A 169 4.42 32.42 1.93
CA LEU A 169 5.23 33.56 2.34
C LEU A 169 6.16 34.06 1.23
N ALA A 170 6.53 33.22 0.26
CA ALA A 170 7.37 33.59 -0.88
C ALA A 170 6.76 34.71 -1.75
N PHE A 171 5.45 34.94 -1.66
CA PHE A 171 4.78 36.07 -2.31
C PHE A 171 5.03 37.41 -1.60
N SER A 172 5.57 37.41 -0.38
CA SER A 172 5.81 38.65 0.38
C SER A 172 7.03 39.42 -0.11
N ASP A 173 6.93 40.74 -0.10
CA ASP A 173 8.02 41.63 -0.51
C ASP A 173 9.28 41.39 0.36
N GLU A 174 9.13 41.13 1.66
CA GLU A 174 10.23 40.83 2.60
C GLU A 174 10.92 39.51 2.32
N TRP A 175 10.18 38.49 1.91
CA TRP A 175 10.77 37.21 1.50
C TRP A 175 11.54 37.36 0.20
N ARG A 176 10.96 38.04 -0.78
CA ARG A 176 11.60 38.36 -2.06
C ARG A 176 12.86 39.22 -1.89
N ARG A 177 12.91 40.14 -0.92
CA ARG A 177 14.13 40.93 -0.61
C ARG A 177 15.24 40.14 0.07
N LYS A 178 14.92 39.07 0.80
CA LYS A 178 15.94 38.23 1.48
C LYS A 178 16.73 37.37 0.49
N GLY A 179 16.17 37.14 -0.70
CA GLY A 179 16.71 36.25 -1.72
C GLY A 179 16.62 34.77 -1.34
N SER A 180 16.94 33.91 -2.32
CA SER A 180 16.87 32.46 -2.16
C SER A 180 17.71 31.99 -0.96
N PRO A 181 17.19 31.15 -0.06
CA PRO A 181 17.99 30.58 1.02
C PRO A 181 19.15 29.78 0.42
N CYS A 182 20.39 30.20 0.70
CA CYS A 182 21.64 29.57 0.24
C CYS A 182 21.84 28.09 0.65
N SER A 183 20.83 27.43 1.25
CA SER A 183 20.92 26.08 1.80
C SER A 183 19.75 25.15 1.44
N ALA A 184 18.87 25.52 0.51
CA ALA A 184 17.81 24.60 0.08
C ALA A 184 18.40 23.44 -0.76
N SER A 185 18.32 22.22 -0.24
CA SER A 185 18.69 20.99 -0.95
C SER A 185 17.74 20.65 -2.11
N THR A 186 16.60 21.33 -2.19
CA THR A 186 15.48 21.04 -3.11
C THR A 186 15.39 22.14 -4.17
N PRO A 187 15.28 21.79 -5.48
CA PRO A 187 15.13 22.78 -6.54
C PRO A 187 13.81 23.55 -6.39
N MET A 188 13.89 24.87 -6.28
CA MET A 188 12.73 25.77 -6.29
C MET A 188 12.31 26.10 -7.73
N THR A 189 11.04 26.45 -7.91
CA THR A 189 10.45 26.87 -9.19
C THR A 189 9.89 28.28 -9.08
N GLU A 190 10.00 29.05 -10.15
CA GLU A 190 9.44 30.40 -10.23
C GLU A 190 7.95 30.36 -10.59
N ILE A 191 7.13 31.11 -9.85
CA ILE A 191 5.74 31.41 -10.22
C ILE A 191 5.71 32.78 -10.87
N THR A 192 5.33 32.83 -12.14
CA THR A 192 5.27 34.06 -12.95
C THR A 192 3.85 34.55 -13.20
N SER A 193 2.84 33.72 -12.98
CA SER A 193 1.46 34.06 -13.26
C SER A 193 0.48 33.34 -12.34
N MET A 194 -0.70 33.93 -12.19
CA MET A 194 -1.81 33.37 -11.43
C MET A 194 -2.91 32.90 -12.39
N PRO A 195 -3.48 31.69 -12.19
CA PRO A 195 -4.59 31.22 -12.99
C PRO A 195 -5.83 32.11 -12.82
N ARG A 196 -6.75 32.00 -13.78
CA ARG A 196 -8.00 32.76 -13.73
C ARG A 196 -8.91 32.27 -12.61
N ILE A 197 -8.92 33.01 -11.51
CA ILE A 197 -9.84 32.81 -10.38
C ILE A 197 -10.99 33.81 -10.42
N ARG A 198 -12.13 33.46 -9.86
CA ARG A 198 -13.29 34.36 -9.75
C ARG A 198 -12.92 35.62 -8.95
N LYS A 199 -13.13 36.82 -9.53
CA LYS A 199 -12.78 38.08 -8.85
C LYS A 199 -13.69 38.30 -7.63
N CYS A 200 -13.10 38.44 -6.45
CA CYS A 200 -13.78 38.94 -5.24
C CYS A 200 -13.60 40.47 -5.18
N TYR A 201 -14.69 41.22 -5.10
CA TYR A 201 -14.68 42.68 -5.01
C TYR A 201 -14.60 43.21 -3.58
N GLY A 202 -14.66 42.32 -2.57
CA GLY A 202 -14.60 42.67 -1.16
C GLY A 202 -15.90 42.40 -0.41
N TRP A 203 -15.93 42.77 0.86
CA TRP A 203 -17.09 42.58 1.73
C TRP A 203 -17.99 43.82 1.79
N ILE A 204 -19.27 43.62 2.05
CA ILE A 204 -20.27 44.66 2.32
C ILE A 204 -21.14 44.27 3.52
N LYS A 205 -21.88 45.24 4.07
CA LYS A 205 -22.99 44.98 5.00
C LYS A 205 -24.31 45.07 4.26
N ILE A 206 -25.24 44.17 4.57
CA ILE A 206 -26.60 44.17 4.06
C ILE A 206 -27.57 43.93 5.21
N ALA A 207 -28.63 44.73 5.26
CA ALA A 207 -29.68 44.54 6.25
C ALA A 207 -30.56 43.33 5.86
N GLY A 208 -30.89 42.49 6.83
CA GLY A 208 -31.69 41.28 6.62
C GLY A 208 -33.12 41.58 6.18
N ASP A 209 -33.62 42.80 6.40
CA ASP A 209 -34.91 43.26 5.91
C ASP A 209 -34.99 43.35 4.39
N ILE A 210 -33.90 43.72 3.71
CA ILE A 210 -33.77 43.71 2.25
C ILE A 210 -33.92 42.28 1.73
N LEU A 211 -33.24 41.33 2.38
CA LEU A 211 -33.28 39.91 2.02
C LEU A 211 -34.65 39.28 2.30
N TYR A 212 -35.30 39.70 3.39
CA TYR A 212 -36.63 39.21 3.78
C TYR A 212 -37.75 39.70 2.85
N GLN A 213 -37.57 40.88 2.23
CA GLN A 213 -38.53 41.48 1.29
C GLN A 213 -38.44 40.90 -0.13
N LEU A 214 -37.50 39.99 -0.40
CA LEU A 214 -37.38 39.35 -1.70
C LEU A 214 -38.63 38.52 -2.05
N PRO A 215 -38.96 38.38 -3.34
CA PRO A 215 -40.01 37.49 -3.80
C PRO A 215 -39.86 36.08 -3.19
N PRO A 216 -40.95 35.37 -2.83
CA PRO A 216 -40.86 34.05 -2.20
C PRO A 216 -40.03 33.02 -2.98
N LEU A 217 -39.97 33.14 -4.31
CA LEU A 217 -39.16 32.27 -5.16
C LEU A 217 -37.65 32.53 -5.06
N TRP A 218 -37.24 33.70 -4.56
CA TRP A 218 -35.84 34.10 -4.42
C TRP A 218 -35.36 34.01 -2.96
N GLN A 219 -36.29 33.78 -2.03
CA GLN A 219 -35.96 33.58 -0.63
C GLN A 219 -35.24 32.24 -0.44
N PRO A 220 -34.27 32.18 0.49
CA PRO A 220 -33.58 30.95 0.80
C PRO A 220 -34.54 29.95 1.46
N PRO A 221 -34.42 28.64 1.18
CA PRO A 221 -35.21 27.63 1.86
C PRO A 221 -34.85 27.57 3.35
N HIS A 222 -35.79 27.13 4.19
CA HIS A 222 -35.51 26.82 5.58
C HIS A 222 -34.64 25.57 5.65
N LEU A 223 -33.37 25.71 6.02
CA LEU A 223 -32.42 24.60 6.09
C LEU A 223 -32.19 24.17 7.54
N LYS A 224 -32.23 22.86 7.78
CA LYS A 224 -31.73 22.26 9.03
C LYS A 224 -30.39 21.59 8.74
N ILE A 225 -29.31 22.26 9.08
CA ILE A 225 -27.95 21.73 8.92
C ILE A 225 -27.45 21.37 10.31
N GLU A 226 -27.04 20.10 10.51
CA GLU A 226 -26.52 19.62 11.80
C GLU A 226 -27.45 19.90 12.99
N LYS A 227 -28.78 19.77 12.78
CA LYS A 227 -29.84 20.06 13.75
C LYS A 227 -29.98 21.55 14.13
N ILE A 228 -29.20 22.45 13.54
CA ILE A 228 -29.32 23.90 13.71
C ILE A 228 -30.17 24.46 12.55
N PRO A 229 -31.30 25.13 12.84
CA PRO A 229 -32.05 25.83 11.81
C PRO A 229 -31.25 27.05 11.34
N ARG A 230 -31.02 27.14 10.03
CA ARG A 230 -30.39 28.29 9.37
C ARG A 230 -31.45 29.06 8.57
N GLN A 231 -31.63 30.33 8.92
CA GLN A 231 -32.58 31.24 8.27
C GLN A 231 -32.05 32.68 8.29
N ILE A 232 -32.54 33.49 7.35
CA ILE A 232 -32.29 34.94 7.36
C ILE A 232 -33.25 35.62 8.33
N GLU A 233 -32.71 36.45 9.20
CA GLU A 233 -33.44 37.21 10.22
C GLU A 233 -33.62 38.66 9.77
N ARG A 234 -34.85 39.18 9.87
CA ARG A 234 -35.19 40.52 9.40
C ARG A 234 -34.41 41.64 10.09
N ASN A 235 -34.19 41.52 11.40
CA ASN A 235 -33.61 42.59 12.23
C ASN A 235 -32.10 42.43 12.43
N LYS A 236 -31.43 41.69 11.54
CA LYS A 236 -30.00 41.37 11.64
C LYS A 236 -29.26 41.97 10.46
N GLU A 237 -28.06 42.49 10.71
CA GLU A 237 -27.15 42.90 9.65
C GLU A 237 -26.23 41.75 9.28
N TYR A 238 -26.08 41.50 7.99
CA TYR A 238 -25.25 40.43 7.46
C TYR A 238 -24.02 41.00 6.75
N THR A 239 -22.88 40.39 7.01
CA THR A 239 -21.66 40.54 6.21
C THR A 239 -21.78 39.63 4.99
N ALA A 240 -21.63 40.21 3.82
CA ALA A 240 -21.75 39.53 2.54
C ALA A 240 -20.54 39.82 1.65
N LEU A 241 -20.24 38.89 0.74
CA LEU A 241 -19.16 39.04 -0.23
C LEU A 241 -19.72 39.28 -1.62
N VAL A 242 -19.09 40.21 -2.34
CA VAL A 242 -19.43 40.53 -3.73
C VAL A 242 -18.42 39.85 -4.64
N TYR A 243 -18.91 38.96 -5.50
CA TYR A 243 -18.10 38.25 -6.47
C TYR A 243 -18.51 38.60 -7.90
N GLU A 244 -17.58 38.40 -8.82
CA GLU A 244 -17.87 38.31 -10.24
C GLU A 244 -18.94 37.26 -10.54
N TYR A 245 -19.84 37.59 -11.46
CA TYR A 245 -20.75 36.62 -12.06
C TYR A 245 -20.03 35.89 -13.19
N VAL A 246 -19.99 34.56 -13.11
CA VAL A 246 -19.38 33.70 -14.13
C VAL A 246 -20.50 32.91 -14.77
N GLU A 247 -20.68 33.06 -16.09
CA GLU A 247 -21.66 32.31 -16.87
C GLU A 247 -21.39 30.80 -16.82
N GLU A 248 -22.44 30.02 -17.01
CA GLU A 248 -22.29 28.58 -17.17
C GLU A 248 -21.50 28.25 -18.44
N GLY A 249 -20.71 27.19 -18.37
CA GLY A 249 -19.88 26.74 -19.47
C GLY A 249 -19.04 25.54 -19.09
N GLU A 250 -18.64 24.79 -20.12
CA GLU A 250 -17.86 23.57 -19.95
C GLU A 250 -16.48 23.84 -19.36
N ASN A 251 -16.03 22.87 -18.56
CA ASN A 251 -14.72 22.88 -17.95
C ASN A 251 -13.70 22.17 -18.85
N ASN A 252 -12.53 22.76 -19.00
CA ASN A 252 -11.39 22.12 -19.66
C ASN A 252 -10.46 21.54 -18.58
N ALA A 253 -10.19 20.24 -18.68
CA ALA A 253 -9.41 19.51 -17.67
C ALA A 253 -7.96 20.01 -17.54
N GLU A 254 -7.31 20.39 -18.64
CA GLU A 254 -5.93 20.88 -18.65
C GLU A 254 -5.82 22.22 -17.90
N VAL A 255 -6.73 23.17 -18.17
CA VAL A 255 -6.76 24.48 -17.50
C VAL A 255 -7.09 24.34 -16.00
N ILE A 256 -7.94 23.38 -15.65
CA ILE A 256 -8.20 23.04 -14.24
C ILE A 256 -6.93 22.49 -13.60
N GLN A 257 -6.22 21.58 -14.26
CA GLN A 257 -5.00 20.99 -13.71
C GLN A 257 -3.89 22.03 -13.52
N GLU A 258 -3.72 22.96 -14.45
CA GLU A 258 -2.79 24.10 -14.30
C GLU A 258 -3.15 24.97 -13.08
N SER A 259 -4.44 25.25 -12.91
CA SER A 259 -4.92 26.03 -11.77
C SER A 259 -4.71 25.27 -10.45
N LEU A 260 -4.95 23.95 -10.42
CA LEU A 260 -4.69 23.10 -9.27
C LEU A 260 -3.19 23.05 -8.91
N ASN A 261 -2.32 22.97 -9.92
CA ASN A 261 -0.87 23.02 -9.72
C ASN A 261 -0.46 24.35 -9.09
N PHE A 262 -0.96 25.49 -9.59
CA PHE A 262 -0.72 26.79 -8.97
C PHE A 262 -1.17 26.80 -7.50
N PHE A 263 -2.40 26.36 -7.21
CA PHE A 263 -2.92 26.38 -5.84
C PHE A 263 -2.07 25.52 -4.91
N ARG A 264 -1.68 24.32 -5.35
CA ARG A 264 -0.75 23.46 -4.61
C ARG A 264 0.56 24.18 -4.31
N ASP A 265 1.20 24.71 -5.35
CA ASP A 265 2.54 25.27 -5.27
C ASP A 265 2.53 26.62 -4.55
N ALA A 266 1.42 27.35 -4.52
CA ALA A 266 1.22 28.56 -3.73
C ALA A 266 0.82 28.29 -2.26
N GLY A 267 0.70 27.02 -1.84
CA GLY A 267 0.45 26.64 -0.44
C GLY A 267 -1.02 26.38 -0.06
N PHE A 268 -1.92 26.22 -1.03
CA PHE A 268 -3.32 25.82 -0.82
C PHE A 268 -3.46 24.28 -0.88
N SER A 269 -4.51 23.72 -0.26
CA SER A 269 -4.73 22.25 -0.21
C SER A 269 -5.87 21.77 -1.12
N HIS A 270 -5.69 20.57 -1.67
CA HIS A 270 -6.44 20.03 -2.81
C HIS A 270 -7.87 19.58 -2.52
N THR A 271 -8.19 19.21 -1.27
CA THR A 271 -9.36 18.34 -0.96
C THR A 271 -10.72 18.91 -1.33
N ARG A 272 -10.82 20.23 -1.50
CA ARG A 272 -12.07 20.89 -1.94
C ARG A 272 -11.94 21.55 -3.32
N ILE A 273 -10.73 21.85 -3.78
CA ILE A 273 -10.50 22.61 -5.00
C ILE A 273 -10.79 21.75 -6.25
N SER A 274 -10.56 20.43 -6.18
CA SER A 274 -10.74 19.50 -7.32
C SER A 274 -12.19 19.13 -7.66
N LEU A 275 -13.17 19.49 -6.82
CA LEU A 275 -14.57 19.11 -7.08
C LEU A 275 -15.10 19.86 -8.31
N ALA A 276 -15.59 19.11 -9.30
CA ALA A 276 -16.09 19.68 -10.57
C ALA A 276 -17.14 20.80 -10.38
N ARG A 277 -17.98 20.70 -9.35
CA ARG A 277 -19.00 21.72 -9.00
C ARG A 277 -18.43 23.08 -8.60
N ASN A 278 -17.14 23.16 -8.25
CA ASN A 278 -16.46 24.39 -7.86
C ASN A 278 -15.88 25.15 -9.07
N TRP A 279 -16.08 24.65 -10.28
CA TRP A 279 -15.57 25.22 -11.52
C TRP A 279 -16.72 25.49 -12.49
N LYS A 280 -16.76 26.71 -13.06
CA LYS A 280 -17.60 27.02 -14.22
C LYS A 280 -16.73 27.71 -15.26
N LYS A 281 -16.79 27.26 -16.52
CA LYS A 281 -16.06 27.86 -17.65
C LYS A 281 -14.56 28.04 -17.35
N ARG A 282 -13.94 27.03 -16.70
CA ARG A 282 -12.52 27.02 -16.28
C ARG A 282 -12.16 27.99 -15.13
N VAL A 283 -13.15 28.63 -14.51
CA VAL A 283 -12.95 29.57 -13.40
C VAL A 283 -13.31 28.91 -12.08
N TYR A 284 -12.39 28.97 -11.12
CA TYR A 284 -12.63 28.50 -9.76
C TYR A 284 -13.55 29.45 -8.99
N LEU A 285 -14.66 28.92 -8.44
CA LEU A 285 -15.76 29.70 -7.88
C LEU A 285 -15.76 29.82 -6.35
N SER A 286 -15.15 28.88 -5.63
CA SER A 286 -15.32 28.69 -4.18
C SER A 286 -14.06 29.09 -3.41
N VAL A 287 -14.06 30.23 -2.74
CA VAL A 287 -12.84 30.73 -2.07
C VAL A 287 -12.73 30.24 -0.62
N ASN A 288 -13.23 29.05 -0.30
CA ASN A 288 -13.14 28.48 1.05
C ASN A 288 -11.74 27.91 1.36
N PHE A 289 -10.70 28.75 1.48
CA PHE A 289 -9.35 28.25 1.74
C PHE A 289 -8.37 29.24 2.39
N ILE A 290 -7.91 28.99 3.62
CA ILE A 290 -6.81 29.79 4.17
C ILE A 290 -5.47 29.14 3.82
N PRO A 291 -4.55 29.83 3.14
CA PRO A 291 -3.17 29.39 3.06
C PRO A 291 -2.52 29.63 4.43
N GLY A 292 -1.74 28.67 4.92
CA GLY A 292 -0.98 28.90 6.15
C GLY A 292 -1.75 28.93 7.48
N LEU A 293 -3.07 28.72 7.53
CA LEU A 293 -3.79 28.59 8.82
C LEU A 293 -4.91 27.54 8.89
N ASP A 294 -5.12 26.78 7.82
CA ASP A 294 -5.98 25.59 7.79
C ASP A 294 -5.20 24.30 7.50
N ILE A 295 -4.02 24.19 8.09
CA ILE A 295 -3.41 22.89 8.31
C ILE A 295 -3.66 22.49 9.76
N PRO A 296 -4.75 21.76 10.06
CA PRO A 296 -4.71 20.85 11.17
C PRO A 296 -3.72 19.75 10.81
N SER A 297 -2.40 20.02 10.86
CA SER A 297 -1.35 19.05 10.57
C SER A 297 -1.77 17.96 9.57
N ILE A 298 -2.09 18.30 8.32
CA ILE A 298 -2.13 17.29 7.26
C ILE A 298 -0.66 17.05 6.93
N LYS A 299 0.02 16.40 7.87
CA LYS A 299 1.05 15.47 7.51
C LYS A 299 0.34 14.54 6.53
N MET A 300 0.64 14.66 5.24
CA MET A 300 0.23 13.65 4.27
C MET A 300 0.63 12.33 4.91
N PRO A 301 -0.34 11.45 5.24
CA PRO A 301 -0.04 10.33 6.09
C PRO A 301 1.05 9.52 5.42
N THR A 302 2.00 9.06 6.21
CA THR A 302 2.85 7.97 5.76
C THR A 302 1.97 6.77 5.41
N ILE A 303 2.46 5.88 4.56
CA ILE A 303 1.76 4.62 4.25
C ILE A 303 1.41 3.90 5.56
N LEU A 304 2.32 3.90 6.54
CA LEU A 304 2.06 3.33 7.87
C LEU A 304 0.87 3.98 8.57
N GLU A 305 0.76 5.31 8.53
CA GLU A 305 -0.34 6.04 9.16
C GLU A 305 -1.68 5.67 8.50
N ALA A 306 -1.75 5.68 7.16
CA ALA A 306 -2.97 5.33 6.42
C ALA A 306 -3.43 3.88 6.66
N LEU A 307 -2.48 2.93 6.69
CA LEU A 307 -2.76 1.53 6.99
C LEU A 307 -3.14 1.31 8.47
N ALA A 308 -2.65 2.18 9.37
CA ALA A 308 -2.99 2.12 10.80
C ALA A 308 -4.31 2.82 11.15
N GLU A 309 -4.90 3.59 10.24
CA GLU A 309 -6.20 4.25 10.48
C GLU A 309 -7.33 3.24 10.70
N LYS A 310 -8.36 3.70 11.42
CA LYS A 310 -9.59 2.93 11.68
C LYS A 310 -10.20 2.47 10.35
N SER A 311 -10.45 1.16 10.23
CA SER A 311 -11.16 0.57 9.09
C SER A 311 -12.67 0.68 9.28
N VAL A 312 -13.42 0.93 8.20
CA VAL A 312 -14.89 0.80 8.14
C VAL A 312 -15.32 -0.64 8.41
N ALA A 313 -14.52 -1.63 8.00
CA ALA A 313 -14.83 -3.05 8.19
C ALA A 313 -15.05 -3.44 9.66
N LYS A 314 -14.51 -2.66 10.61
CA LYS A 314 -14.74 -2.91 12.04
C LYS A 314 -16.21 -2.73 12.46
N ASP A 315 -16.96 -1.94 11.68
CA ASP A 315 -18.35 -1.56 11.95
C ASP A 315 -19.31 -2.39 11.08
N PHE A 316 -18.82 -3.41 10.35
CA PHE A 316 -19.66 -4.35 9.62
C PHE A 316 -20.60 -5.10 10.57
N ASN A 317 -21.83 -5.27 10.10
CA ASN A 317 -22.93 -5.85 10.84
C ASN A 317 -23.39 -7.12 10.15
N CYS A 318 -23.19 -8.25 10.84
CA CYS A 318 -23.59 -9.58 10.38
C CYS A 318 -24.72 -10.19 11.23
N ILE A 319 -25.46 -9.39 12.02
CA ILE A 319 -26.49 -9.91 12.95
C ILE A 319 -27.56 -10.75 12.23
N LEU A 320 -27.92 -10.38 10.99
CA LEU A 320 -28.86 -11.14 10.14
C LEU A 320 -28.13 -12.04 9.12
N GLY A 321 -26.84 -12.30 9.35
CA GLY A 321 -26.01 -13.11 8.47
C GLY A 321 -26.51 -14.54 8.37
N VAL A 322 -26.37 -15.13 7.18
CA VAL A 322 -26.76 -16.51 6.93
C VAL A 322 -25.91 -17.44 7.79
N ALA A 323 -26.57 -18.23 8.64
CA ALA A 323 -25.97 -19.37 9.31
C ALA A 323 -26.09 -20.60 8.40
N GLY A 324 -25.03 -21.40 8.29
CA GLY A 324 -25.01 -22.61 7.46
C GLY A 324 -23.61 -23.18 7.32
N SER A 325 -23.50 -24.36 6.72
CA SER A 325 -22.21 -25.02 6.47
C SER A 325 -21.42 -24.32 5.38
N ASN A 326 -20.09 -24.38 5.52
CA ASN A 326 -19.14 -24.05 4.47
C ASN A 326 -19.15 -25.14 3.39
N THR A 327 -18.85 -24.71 2.17
CA THR A 327 -18.71 -25.61 1.02
C THR A 327 -17.43 -26.43 1.18
N ALA A 328 -17.51 -27.73 0.92
CA ALA A 328 -16.32 -28.57 0.86
C ALA A 328 -15.59 -28.34 -0.48
N CYS A 329 -14.27 -28.22 -0.43
CA CYS A 329 -13.41 -28.22 -1.61
C CYS A 329 -13.14 -29.66 -2.03
N ASP A 330 -13.16 -29.95 -3.34
CA ASP A 330 -12.72 -31.24 -3.87
C ASP A 330 -11.18 -31.28 -3.92
N THR A 331 -10.57 -31.80 -2.87
CA THR A 331 -9.13 -31.78 -2.68
C THR A 331 -8.65 -32.96 -1.83
N THR A 332 -7.43 -33.43 -2.08
CA THR A 332 -6.73 -34.40 -1.24
C THR A 332 -5.99 -33.75 -0.07
N ILE A 333 -5.86 -32.42 -0.07
CA ILE A 333 -5.20 -31.67 1.00
C ILE A 333 -6.08 -31.72 2.25
N SER A 334 -5.48 -32.14 3.36
CA SER A 334 -6.16 -32.26 4.65
C SER A 334 -5.35 -31.56 5.75
N ILE A 335 -5.87 -30.43 6.23
CA ILE A 335 -5.31 -29.68 7.35
C ILE A 335 -6.05 -30.06 8.63
N GLU A 336 -5.30 -30.57 9.61
CA GLU A 336 -5.84 -30.97 10.92
C GLU A 336 -5.55 -29.95 12.01
N GLN A 337 -4.55 -29.10 11.80
CA GLN A 337 -4.10 -28.10 12.78
C GLN A 337 -3.33 -26.97 12.10
N TRP A 338 -3.25 -25.84 12.81
CA TRP A 338 -2.37 -24.72 12.47
C TRP A 338 -1.66 -24.21 13.72
N HIS A 339 -0.59 -23.43 13.53
CA HIS A 339 0.20 -22.88 14.63
C HIS A 339 0.25 -21.35 14.53
N SER A 340 0.44 -20.67 15.66
CA SER A 340 0.60 -19.21 15.66
C SER A 340 1.85 -18.80 14.88
N TRP A 341 1.71 -17.86 13.95
CA TRP A 341 2.82 -17.27 13.22
C TRP A 341 3.47 -16.17 14.06
N GLU A 342 4.37 -16.58 14.96
CA GLU A 342 4.96 -15.71 15.98
C GLU A 342 5.75 -14.53 15.41
N ASP A 343 6.41 -14.71 14.27
CA ASP A 343 7.23 -13.67 13.64
C ASP A 343 6.40 -12.62 12.87
N PHE A 344 5.14 -12.88 12.56
CA PHE A 344 4.28 -11.94 11.82
C PHE A 344 3.70 -10.87 12.75
N THR A 345 4.58 -9.94 13.15
CA THR A 345 4.28 -8.89 14.13
C THR A 345 4.41 -7.48 13.53
N TYR A 346 3.75 -6.50 14.16
CA TYR A 346 3.90 -5.09 13.80
C TYR A 346 5.36 -4.63 13.80
N ASN A 347 6.15 -5.04 14.80
CA ASN A 347 7.53 -4.60 14.93
C ASN A 347 8.39 -5.13 13.79
N ASN A 348 8.27 -6.42 13.46
CA ASN A 348 9.01 -7.04 12.36
C ASN A 348 8.60 -6.41 11.02
N ILE A 349 7.29 -6.31 10.73
CA ILE A 349 6.78 -5.69 9.49
C ILE A 349 7.29 -4.24 9.35
N LYS A 350 7.22 -3.46 10.44
CA LYS A 350 7.68 -2.07 10.44
C LYS A 350 9.19 -1.96 10.22
N GLN A 351 9.99 -2.87 10.76
CA GLN A 351 11.44 -2.88 10.58
C GLN A 351 11.81 -3.28 9.15
N ILE A 352 11.28 -4.41 8.68
CA ILE A 352 11.52 -4.96 7.33
C ILE A 352 11.17 -3.93 6.25
N PHE A 353 10.00 -3.29 6.37
CA PHE A 353 9.49 -2.36 5.36
C PHE A 353 9.60 -0.89 5.78
N LYS A 354 10.50 -0.54 6.70
CA LYS A 354 10.63 0.82 7.27
C LYS A 354 10.70 1.91 6.20
N LYS A 355 11.47 1.67 5.14
CA LYS A 355 11.65 2.63 4.04
C LYS A 355 10.34 2.84 3.26
N ASP A 356 9.64 1.76 2.94
CA ASP A 356 8.41 1.80 2.15
C ASP A 356 7.26 2.37 2.99
N LEU A 357 7.06 1.87 4.21
CA LEU A 357 6.04 2.35 5.15
C LEU A 357 6.20 3.82 5.55
N GLY A 358 7.43 4.35 5.49
CA GLY A 358 7.73 5.76 5.73
C GLY A 358 7.46 6.68 4.55
N ARG A 359 7.14 6.15 3.35
CA ARG A 359 6.79 6.97 2.18
C ARG A 359 5.42 7.62 2.36
N ARG A 360 5.21 8.67 1.58
CA ARG A 360 3.92 9.37 1.48
C ARG A 360 2.86 8.45 0.89
N TYR A 361 1.73 8.34 1.57
CA TYR A 361 0.51 7.75 1.01
C TYR A 361 -0.14 8.73 0.03
N LYS A 362 -0.46 8.26 -1.17
CA LYS A 362 -1.03 9.07 -2.27
C LYS A 362 -2.51 8.77 -2.55
N GLY A 363 -3.12 7.85 -1.82
CA GLY A 363 -4.53 7.51 -1.98
C GLY A 363 -5.47 8.44 -1.21
N GLU A 364 -6.76 8.24 -1.44
CA GLU A 364 -7.81 8.87 -0.64
C GLU A 364 -8.03 8.15 0.69
N ASN A 365 -8.79 8.77 1.59
CA ASN A 365 -9.25 8.12 2.82
C ASN A 365 -10.35 7.09 2.51
N GLU A 366 -10.63 6.19 3.45
CA GLU A 366 -11.77 5.28 3.30
C GLU A 366 -13.07 6.08 3.11
N PRO A 367 -13.91 5.73 2.11
CA PRO A 367 -15.19 6.37 1.93
C PRO A 367 -16.05 6.29 3.19
N SER A 368 -16.85 7.32 3.46
CA SER A 368 -17.82 7.28 4.55
C SER A 368 -18.96 6.31 4.19
N PRO A 369 -19.20 5.25 4.98
CA PRO A 369 -20.25 4.28 4.68
C PRO A 369 -21.64 4.87 4.95
N LEU A 370 -22.62 4.48 4.14
CA LEU A 370 -24.04 4.61 4.50
C LEU A 370 -24.45 3.45 5.42
N PRO A 371 -25.54 3.57 6.19
CA PRO A 371 -25.98 2.50 7.09
C PRO A 371 -26.14 1.13 6.41
N MET A 372 -26.70 1.08 5.20
CA MET A 372 -26.90 -0.16 4.45
C MET A 372 -25.59 -0.75 3.88
N ASP A 373 -24.51 0.04 3.77
CA ASP A 373 -23.22 -0.47 3.32
C ASP A 373 -22.52 -1.35 4.38
N LEU A 374 -22.94 -1.21 5.65
CA LEU A 374 -22.37 -1.95 6.78
C LEU A 374 -23.01 -3.32 6.96
N ASP A 375 -24.19 -3.54 6.38
CA ASP A 375 -24.96 -4.77 6.55
C ASP A 375 -24.45 -5.85 5.59
N VAL A 376 -23.67 -6.80 6.12
CA VAL A 376 -23.03 -7.89 5.34
C VAL A 376 -23.60 -9.23 5.78
N PHE A 377 -24.52 -9.79 4.98
CA PHE A 377 -25.27 -10.99 5.36
C PHE A 377 -24.73 -12.30 4.77
N LYS A 378 -23.85 -12.20 3.77
CA LYS A 378 -23.31 -13.32 2.98
C LYS A 378 -21.89 -12.99 2.52
N GLU A 379 -21.17 -14.01 2.06
CA GLU A 379 -19.78 -13.92 1.62
C GLU A 379 -19.59 -12.92 0.48
N ASP A 380 -20.51 -12.89 -0.50
CA ASP A 380 -20.50 -11.94 -1.62
C ASP A 380 -20.64 -10.48 -1.16
N ALA A 381 -21.58 -10.20 -0.25
CA ALA A 381 -21.77 -8.88 0.34
C ALA A 381 -20.56 -8.44 1.17
N THR A 382 -19.96 -9.36 1.93
CA THR A 382 -18.72 -9.09 2.69
C THR A 382 -17.57 -8.76 1.74
N GLN A 383 -17.40 -9.54 0.67
CA GLN A 383 -16.35 -9.33 -0.33
C GLN A 383 -16.49 -7.97 -1.03
N ASP A 384 -17.73 -7.62 -1.41
CA ASP A 384 -18.08 -6.34 -2.01
C ASP A 384 -17.77 -5.15 -1.10
N ALA A 385 -18.13 -5.26 0.19
CA ALA A 385 -17.88 -4.21 1.18
C ALA A 385 -16.38 -4.04 1.44
N LEU A 386 -15.63 -5.14 1.58
CA LEU A 386 -14.17 -5.12 1.71
C LEU A 386 -13.51 -4.47 0.48
N GLY A 387 -14.00 -4.75 -0.72
CA GLY A 387 -13.55 -4.17 -1.98
C GLY A 387 -13.84 -2.66 -2.11
N ARG A 388 -14.86 -2.16 -1.41
CA ARG A 388 -15.22 -0.73 -1.39
C ARG A 388 -14.50 0.09 -0.33
N PHE A 389 -14.15 -0.51 0.81
CA PHE A 389 -13.64 0.24 1.97
C PHE A 389 -12.15 0.01 2.26
N PRO A 390 -11.70 -1.08 2.92
CA PRO A 390 -10.30 -1.21 3.31
C PRO A 390 -9.36 -1.53 2.14
N VAL A 391 -9.80 -2.31 1.15
CA VAL A 391 -8.91 -2.80 0.07
C VAL A 391 -8.38 -1.67 -0.83
N PRO A 392 -9.17 -0.65 -1.21
CA PRO A 392 -8.65 0.51 -1.93
C PRO A 392 -7.47 1.19 -1.22
N ILE A 393 -7.53 1.31 0.11
CA ILE A 393 -6.42 1.90 0.90
C ILE A 393 -5.17 1.05 0.80
N VAL A 394 -5.32 -0.29 0.87
CA VAL A 394 -4.22 -1.23 0.71
C VAL A 394 -3.60 -1.11 -0.68
N ASN A 395 -4.42 -1.06 -1.74
CA ASN A 395 -3.93 -0.91 -3.12
C ASN A 395 -3.20 0.42 -3.35
N TYR A 396 -3.75 1.53 -2.88
CA TYR A 396 -3.05 2.82 -2.96
C TYR A 396 -1.75 2.84 -2.14
N ALA A 397 -1.71 2.13 -1.01
CA ALA A 397 -0.49 1.96 -0.23
C ALA A 397 0.56 1.11 -0.95
N LEU A 398 0.15 0.06 -1.68
CA LEU A 398 1.05 -0.74 -2.52
C LEU A 398 1.64 0.12 -3.64
N ASP A 399 0.80 0.86 -4.37
CA ASP A 399 1.24 1.79 -5.42
C ASP A 399 2.16 2.89 -4.88
N SER A 400 1.79 3.51 -3.75
CA SER A 400 2.60 4.54 -3.08
C SER A 400 3.99 4.03 -2.65
N SER A 401 4.12 2.73 -2.39
CA SER A 401 5.40 2.09 -2.07
C SER A 401 6.30 1.86 -3.31
N GLY A 402 5.78 2.12 -4.52
CA GLY A 402 6.41 1.78 -5.80
C GLY A 402 6.25 0.32 -6.19
N GLY A 403 5.32 -0.40 -5.54
CA GLY A 403 4.93 -1.75 -5.89
C GLY A 403 3.99 -1.76 -7.10
N SER A 404 3.84 -2.93 -7.72
CA SER A 404 2.84 -3.15 -8.78
C SER A 404 1.78 -4.18 -8.38
N GLU A 405 1.81 -4.59 -7.11
CA GLU A 405 0.87 -5.51 -6.51
C GLU A 405 -0.52 -4.88 -6.44
N HIS A 406 -1.55 -5.64 -6.78
CA HIS A 406 -2.92 -5.12 -6.73
C HIS A 406 -3.94 -6.21 -6.36
N PHE A 407 -4.59 -6.04 -5.21
CA PHE A 407 -5.72 -6.85 -4.77
C PHE A 407 -6.91 -6.67 -5.70
N GLY A 408 -7.60 -7.76 -6.04
CA GLY A 408 -8.89 -7.73 -6.71
C GLY A 408 -9.57 -9.08 -6.67
N ARG A 409 -10.62 -9.25 -7.48
CA ARG A 409 -11.35 -10.52 -7.62
C ARG A 409 -10.42 -11.64 -8.08
N GLY A 410 -10.63 -12.86 -7.60
CA GLY A 410 -9.88 -14.04 -8.05
C GLY A 410 -10.10 -14.37 -9.53
N SER A 411 -11.23 -13.97 -10.11
CA SER A 411 -11.49 -14.10 -11.56
C SER A 411 -10.53 -13.30 -12.47
N ARG A 412 -9.56 -12.56 -11.91
CA ARG A 412 -8.52 -11.84 -12.66
C ARG A 412 -7.30 -12.71 -13.01
N CYS A 413 -7.12 -13.87 -12.39
CA CYS A 413 -6.08 -14.83 -12.76
C CYS A 413 -6.69 -15.99 -13.56
N GLU A 414 -5.83 -16.77 -14.22
CA GLU A 414 -6.25 -18.03 -14.84
C GLU A 414 -6.83 -18.96 -13.76
N THR A 415 -8.09 -19.34 -13.94
CA THR A 415 -8.81 -20.24 -13.08
C THR A 415 -9.15 -21.50 -13.87
N ASN A 416 -9.01 -22.67 -13.27
CA ASN A 416 -9.79 -23.82 -13.72
C ASN A 416 -11.21 -23.69 -13.11
N ASP A 417 -12.21 -24.35 -13.70
CA ASP A 417 -13.58 -24.33 -13.16
C ASP A 417 -13.68 -24.94 -11.74
N MET A 418 -12.60 -25.54 -11.23
CA MET A 418 -12.54 -26.30 -9.99
C MET A 418 -12.06 -25.48 -8.79
N TYR A 419 -11.08 -24.59 -8.97
CA TYR A 419 -10.42 -23.82 -7.91
C TYR A 419 -10.43 -22.34 -8.26
N VAL A 420 -11.43 -21.61 -7.74
CA VAL A 420 -11.59 -20.17 -7.95
C VAL A 420 -11.55 -19.45 -6.60
N PRO A 421 -10.46 -18.74 -6.27
CA PRO A 421 -10.39 -17.97 -5.04
C PRO A 421 -11.29 -16.74 -5.15
N ASP A 422 -11.73 -16.22 -4.02
CA ASP A 422 -12.44 -14.94 -4.00
C ASP A 422 -11.51 -13.78 -4.35
N TRP A 423 -10.25 -13.86 -3.90
CA TRP A 423 -9.27 -12.79 -4.03
C TRP A 423 -8.01 -13.25 -4.77
N SER A 424 -7.48 -12.34 -5.58
CA SER A 424 -6.16 -12.45 -6.19
C SER A 424 -5.32 -11.20 -5.91
N VAL A 425 -4.00 -11.40 -5.86
CA VAL A 425 -3.02 -10.31 -5.95
C VAL A 425 -2.11 -10.56 -7.13
N LEU A 426 -2.16 -9.64 -8.09
CA LEU A 426 -1.36 -9.70 -9.31
C LEU A 426 -0.24 -8.68 -9.23
N SER A 427 0.92 -8.97 -9.86
CA SER A 427 2.07 -8.07 -9.92
C SER A 427 2.70 -8.12 -11.32
N LYS A 428 3.04 -6.95 -11.90
CA LYS A 428 3.52 -6.84 -13.29
C LYS A 428 4.81 -7.63 -13.59
N PRO A 429 5.83 -7.65 -12.69
CA PRO A 429 7.05 -8.45 -12.91
C PRO A 429 6.82 -9.96 -13.01
N HIS A 430 5.63 -10.45 -12.67
CA HIS A 430 5.26 -11.86 -12.66
C HIS A 430 4.18 -12.19 -13.71
N ALA A 431 4.05 -11.37 -14.75
CA ALA A 431 3.24 -11.70 -15.92
C ALA A 431 3.91 -12.82 -16.73
N ILE A 432 3.12 -13.79 -17.19
CA ILE A 432 3.57 -14.93 -18.00
C ILE A 432 3.55 -14.52 -19.49
N GLU A 433 4.37 -15.17 -20.34
CA GLU A 433 4.51 -14.87 -21.78
C GLU A 433 3.18 -14.84 -22.56
N ALA A 434 2.13 -15.52 -22.08
CA ALA A 434 0.79 -15.50 -22.66
C ALA A 434 -0.06 -14.26 -22.30
N GLY A 435 0.50 -13.25 -21.61
CA GLY A 435 -0.24 -12.08 -21.14
C GLY A 435 -1.12 -12.34 -19.92
N MET A 436 -1.07 -13.55 -19.36
CA MET A 436 -1.79 -13.95 -18.15
C MET A 436 -0.99 -13.58 -16.90
N MET A 437 -1.68 -13.14 -15.84
CA MET A 437 -1.05 -12.74 -14.58
C MET A 437 -1.15 -13.86 -13.54
N LEU A 438 -0.02 -14.21 -12.91
CA LEU A 438 0.05 -15.18 -11.82
C LEU A 438 -0.57 -14.60 -10.54
N ASN A 439 -1.39 -15.40 -9.84
CA ASN A 439 -1.90 -15.04 -8.52
C ASN A 439 -0.83 -15.29 -7.46
N MET A 440 -0.28 -14.21 -6.89
CA MET A 440 0.84 -14.31 -5.93
C MET A 440 0.37 -14.53 -4.49
N LEU A 441 -0.88 -14.18 -4.20
CA LEU A 441 -1.46 -14.22 -2.86
C LEU A 441 -2.96 -14.52 -2.98
N PRO A 442 -3.34 -15.81 -3.10
CA PRO A 442 -4.74 -16.19 -3.10
C PRO A 442 -5.38 -15.94 -1.73
N GLY A 443 -6.68 -15.64 -1.74
CA GLY A 443 -7.44 -15.51 -0.50
C GLY A 443 -8.92 -15.77 -0.68
N ASP A 444 -9.59 -15.96 0.45
CA ASP A 444 -10.99 -16.37 0.51
C ASP A 444 -11.80 -15.49 1.47
N THR A 445 -13.08 -15.28 1.14
CA THR A 445 -14.01 -14.49 1.97
C THR A 445 -14.92 -15.42 2.74
N LYS A 446 -15.04 -15.17 4.04
CA LYS A 446 -16.02 -15.83 4.89
C LYS A 446 -16.83 -14.79 5.67
N ILE A 447 -17.87 -15.26 6.35
CA ILE A 447 -18.62 -14.48 7.33
C ILE A 447 -18.42 -15.12 8.70
N SER A 448 -18.29 -14.31 9.74
CA SER A 448 -17.97 -14.70 11.11
C SER A 448 -19.07 -15.57 11.75
N SER A 449 -20.29 -15.56 11.20
CA SER A 449 -21.36 -16.49 11.56
C SER A 449 -21.09 -17.93 11.09
N LYS A 450 -20.29 -18.11 10.03
CA LYS A 450 -19.94 -19.42 9.45
C LYS A 450 -18.53 -19.89 9.77
N TRP A 451 -17.57 -18.97 9.89
CA TRP A 451 -16.17 -19.33 10.12
C TRP A 451 -15.44 -18.25 10.91
N ARG A 452 -14.65 -18.67 11.91
CA ARG A 452 -13.81 -17.80 12.75
C ARG A 452 -12.51 -18.52 13.09
N SER A 453 -11.42 -17.80 13.26
CA SER A 453 -10.14 -18.43 13.62
C SER A 453 -10.20 -19.16 14.97
N SER A 454 -11.03 -18.72 15.91
CA SER A 454 -11.16 -19.35 17.23
C SER A 454 -11.85 -20.71 17.22
N MET A 455 -12.46 -21.14 16.11
CA MET A 455 -13.24 -22.39 16.05
C MET A 455 -12.45 -23.67 16.37
N LEU A 456 -11.12 -23.65 16.22
CA LEU A 456 -10.27 -24.78 16.62
C LEU A 456 -10.12 -24.88 18.15
N GLU A 457 -10.21 -23.75 18.85
CA GLU A 457 -10.04 -23.65 20.31
C GLU A 457 -11.40 -23.70 21.03
N ASP A 458 -12.44 -23.20 20.38
CA ASP A 458 -13.81 -23.25 20.84
C ASP A 458 -14.27 -24.72 20.76
N ASN A 459 -14.46 -25.39 21.91
CA ASN A 459 -14.99 -26.76 22.01
C ASN A 459 -16.49 -26.84 21.60
N ASP A 460 -16.89 -26.18 20.52
CA ASP A 460 -18.26 -26.04 20.04
C ASP A 460 -18.62 -27.05 18.94
N GLY A 461 -17.71 -27.98 18.63
CA GLY A 461 -17.92 -29.05 17.65
C GLY A 461 -17.87 -28.59 16.19
N LYS A 462 -17.35 -27.39 15.91
CA LYS A 462 -17.23 -26.85 14.54
C LYS A 462 -15.88 -27.11 13.87
N PHE A 463 -15.12 -28.09 14.35
CA PHE A 463 -13.85 -28.49 13.75
C PHE A 463 -13.98 -28.75 12.24
N ASP A 464 -15.01 -29.49 11.82
CA ASP A 464 -15.23 -29.80 10.40
C ASP A 464 -15.50 -28.55 9.56
N GLU A 465 -16.21 -27.56 10.12
CA GLU A 465 -16.49 -26.29 9.42
C GLU A 465 -15.25 -25.39 9.36
N TRP A 466 -14.43 -25.41 10.40
CA TRP A 466 -13.12 -24.77 10.40
C TRP A 466 -12.22 -25.38 9.33
N LYS A 467 -12.16 -26.71 9.30
CA LYS A 467 -11.32 -27.53 8.42
C LYS A 467 -11.63 -27.30 6.94
N LYS A 468 -12.90 -27.28 6.54
CA LYS A 468 -13.31 -27.04 5.14
C LYS A 468 -12.71 -25.77 4.54
N VAL A 469 -12.70 -24.67 5.31
CA VAL A 469 -12.16 -23.38 4.85
C VAL A 469 -10.64 -23.45 4.74
N LEU A 470 -9.97 -24.12 5.68
CA LEU A 470 -8.52 -24.29 5.63
C LEU A 470 -8.09 -25.15 4.44
N ASP A 471 -8.74 -26.31 4.23
CA ASP A 471 -8.47 -27.19 3.10
C ASP A 471 -8.68 -26.45 1.77
N GLN A 472 -9.73 -25.62 1.67
CA GLN A 472 -10.00 -24.78 0.50
C GLN A 472 -8.89 -23.75 0.24
N VAL A 473 -8.53 -22.92 1.22
CA VAL A 473 -7.53 -21.86 1.01
C VAL A 473 -6.13 -22.44 0.78
N VAL A 474 -5.76 -23.52 1.47
CA VAL A 474 -4.46 -24.18 1.23
C VAL A 474 -4.44 -24.84 -0.15
N THR A 475 -5.57 -25.35 -0.65
CA THR A 475 -5.67 -25.85 -2.04
C THR A 475 -5.40 -24.73 -3.05
N TYR A 476 -5.95 -23.53 -2.83
CA TYR A 476 -5.61 -22.36 -3.66
C TYR A 476 -4.11 -22.05 -3.59
N MET A 477 -3.55 -22.01 -2.38
CA MET A 477 -2.12 -21.75 -2.19
C MET A 477 -1.23 -22.79 -2.89
N ALA A 478 -1.58 -24.07 -2.82
CA ALA A 478 -0.87 -25.14 -3.53
C ALA A 478 -0.98 -24.98 -5.06
N TRP A 479 -2.19 -24.74 -5.58
CA TRP A 479 -2.43 -24.57 -7.02
C TRP A 479 -1.57 -23.46 -7.64
N TRP A 480 -1.52 -22.29 -6.99
CA TRP A 480 -0.69 -21.16 -7.45
C TRP A 480 0.76 -21.23 -6.98
N SER A 481 1.19 -22.31 -6.32
CA SER A 481 2.52 -22.43 -5.71
C SER A 481 2.87 -21.23 -4.81
N ALA A 482 1.86 -20.71 -4.10
CA ALA A 482 1.94 -19.52 -3.28
C ALA A 482 2.19 -19.90 -1.81
N ARG A 483 3.35 -19.49 -1.29
CA ARG A 483 3.72 -19.68 0.12
C ARG A 483 2.79 -18.98 1.13
N TYR A 484 2.18 -17.87 0.71
CA TYR A 484 1.33 -17.04 1.56
C TYR A 484 -0.10 -17.03 1.03
N GLY A 485 -1.06 -16.92 1.94
CA GLY A 485 -2.48 -16.78 1.64
C GLY A 485 -3.19 -16.05 2.75
N PHE A 486 -4.49 -15.82 2.60
CA PHE A 486 -5.27 -15.17 3.64
C PHE A 486 -6.74 -15.54 3.60
N ILE A 487 -7.40 -15.38 4.74
CA ILE A 487 -8.86 -15.43 4.87
C ILE A 487 -9.30 -14.06 5.40
N VAL A 488 -10.36 -13.49 4.82
CA VAL A 488 -11.00 -12.27 5.34
C VAL A 488 -12.43 -12.56 5.74
N THR A 489 -12.83 -12.01 6.89
CA THR A 489 -14.22 -12.02 7.35
C THR A 489 -14.70 -10.60 7.65
N ASP A 490 -15.96 -10.46 8.06
CA ASP A 490 -16.50 -9.22 8.60
C ASP A 490 -15.86 -8.81 9.93
N THR A 491 -15.17 -9.71 10.64
CA THR A 491 -14.55 -9.41 11.94
C THR A 491 -13.03 -9.35 11.90
N GLU A 492 -12.37 -10.08 11.00
CA GLU A 492 -10.91 -10.25 11.03
C GLU A 492 -10.27 -10.50 9.66
N VAL A 493 -8.94 -10.31 9.62
CA VAL A 493 -8.03 -10.81 8.60
C VAL A 493 -7.20 -11.93 9.22
N VAL A 494 -7.13 -13.08 8.57
CA VAL A 494 -6.26 -14.19 8.97
C VAL A 494 -5.16 -14.36 7.94
N ALA A 495 -3.93 -13.99 8.30
CA ALA A 495 -2.74 -14.17 7.48
C ALA A 495 -2.23 -15.61 7.60
N LEU A 496 -1.88 -16.26 6.48
CA LEU A 496 -1.41 -17.64 6.44
C LEU A 496 -0.03 -17.76 5.79
N ARG A 497 0.80 -18.66 6.34
CA ARG A 497 2.05 -19.16 5.74
C ARG A 497 2.01 -20.69 5.75
N ILE A 498 2.28 -21.31 4.60
CA ILE A 498 2.39 -22.77 4.51
C ILE A 498 3.84 -23.21 4.32
N HIS A 499 4.16 -24.40 4.81
CA HIS A 499 5.41 -25.10 4.55
C HIS A 499 5.12 -26.58 4.29
N ARG A 500 6.00 -27.24 3.55
CA ARG A 500 5.89 -28.68 3.28
C ARG A 500 6.18 -29.46 4.55
N GLN A 501 5.38 -30.48 4.85
CA GLN A 501 5.70 -31.45 5.89
C GLN A 501 6.60 -32.56 5.33
N HIS A 502 7.53 -33.04 6.14
CA HIS A 502 8.23 -34.26 5.84
C HIS A 502 7.27 -35.44 6.01
N VAL A 503 6.96 -36.12 4.91
CA VAL A 503 6.40 -37.47 4.99
C VAL A 503 7.44 -38.32 5.73
N PRO A 504 7.10 -38.97 6.86
CA PRO A 504 8.02 -39.86 7.54
C PRO A 504 8.51 -40.90 6.54
N ASP A 505 9.82 -41.23 6.60
CA ASP A 505 10.41 -42.32 5.83
C ASP A 505 9.45 -43.51 5.79
N GLY A 506 8.92 -43.83 4.62
CA GLY A 506 7.92 -44.88 4.49
C GLY A 506 8.43 -46.18 5.11
N LEU A 507 7.52 -47.04 5.57
CA LEU A 507 7.80 -48.35 6.21
C LEU A 507 8.78 -49.27 5.43
N ALA A 508 9.15 -48.90 4.21
CA ALA A 508 10.16 -49.55 3.38
C ALA A 508 11.63 -49.20 3.74
N VAL A 509 11.92 -48.10 4.44
CA VAL A 509 13.30 -47.72 4.83
C VAL A 509 13.90 -48.72 5.83
N HIS A 510 13.05 -49.32 6.67
CA HIS A 510 13.45 -50.39 7.58
C HIS A 510 13.32 -51.80 6.98
N ARG A 511 12.98 -51.93 5.68
CA ARG A 511 12.88 -53.24 5.03
C ARG A 511 14.28 -53.65 4.55
N PRO A 512 14.86 -54.74 5.09
CA PRO A 512 16.19 -55.16 4.67
C PRO A 512 16.20 -55.48 3.17
N ARG A 513 17.14 -54.85 2.45
CA ARG A 513 17.43 -55.12 1.05
C ARG A 513 17.69 -56.62 0.89
N ARG A 514 16.90 -57.31 0.06
CA ARG A 514 17.16 -58.72 -0.27
C ARG A 514 18.52 -58.77 -0.99
N SER A 515 19.56 -59.24 -0.30
CA SER A 515 20.89 -59.45 -0.89
C SER A 515 20.76 -60.44 -2.03
N ARG A 516 20.98 -59.97 -3.26
CA ARG A 516 21.22 -60.86 -4.40
C ARG A 516 22.56 -61.54 -4.14
N ARG A 517 22.51 -62.82 -3.77
CA ARG A 517 23.65 -63.72 -3.96
C ARG A 517 24.02 -63.67 -5.44
N SER A 518 25.16 -63.07 -5.74
CA SER A 518 25.92 -63.31 -6.95
C SER A 518 26.43 -64.76 -6.89
N ASP A 519 25.79 -65.63 -7.66
CA ASP A 519 26.45 -66.67 -8.47
C ASP A 519 25.41 -67.63 -9.06
N ALA A 520 25.07 -67.40 -10.32
CA ALA A 520 24.85 -68.43 -11.34
C ALA A 520 24.47 -67.75 -12.66
N THR A 521 25.36 -67.89 -13.64
CA THR A 521 25.17 -67.67 -15.08
C THR A 521 23.82 -68.19 -15.57
N ILE A 522 23.11 -67.45 -16.44
CA ILE A 522 22.33 -67.94 -17.61
C ILE A 522 21.59 -66.78 -18.32
N THR A 523 22.01 -66.55 -19.58
CA THR A 523 21.38 -65.99 -20.81
C THR A 523 20.52 -64.72 -20.85
N LEU A 524 20.81 -63.93 -21.90
CA LEU A 524 20.10 -62.76 -22.41
C LEU A 524 18.60 -63.00 -22.70
N SER A 525 17.76 -62.05 -22.31
CA SER A 525 16.55 -61.66 -23.03
C SER A 525 16.29 -60.16 -22.81
N SER A 526 15.90 -59.49 -23.89
CA SER A 526 15.68 -58.05 -24.04
C SER A 526 14.51 -57.52 -23.20
N ASP A 527 14.77 -56.54 -22.32
CA ASP A 527 13.86 -55.49 -21.84
C ASP A 527 14.67 -54.45 -21.04
N PRO A 528 14.32 -53.14 -21.06
CA PRO A 528 15.11 -52.10 -20.40
C PRO A 528 15.05 -52.25 -18.87
N VAL A 529 16.20 -52.53 -18.27
CA VAL A 529 16.38 -52.63 -16.81
C VAL A 529 16.20 -51.26 -16.17
N SER A 530 15.14 -51.10 -15.38
CA SER A 530 14.96 -49.99 -14.46
C SER A 530 16.18 -49.86 -13.54
N ILE A 531 16.94 -48.78 -13.70
CA ILE A 531 17.92 -48.35 -12.71
C ILE A 531 17.12 -47.81 -11.53
N ALA A 532 17.04 -48.59 -10.45
CA ALA A 532 16.54 -48.12 -9.18
C ALA A 532 17.48 -47.05 -8.62
N SER A 533 17.21 -45.77 -8.89
CA SER A 533 17.77 -44.67 -8.12
C SER A 533 17.26 -44.79 -6.68
N SER A 534 18.17 -44.68 -5.72
CA SER A 534 17.83 -44.59 -4.28
C SER A 534 17.56 -43.12 -3.89
N GLU A 535 16.90 -42.38 -4.78
CA GLU A 535 16.38 -41.04 -4.50
C GLU A 535 14.90 -41.21 -4.17
N GLY A 536 14.47 -40.74 -2.99
CA GLY A 536 13.06 -40.79 -2.61
C GLY A 536 12.23 -40.09 -3.69
N PHE A 537 11.16 -40.74 -4.16
CA PHE A 537 10.20 -40.09 -5.06
C PHE A 537 9.67 -38.84 -4.35
N GLN A 538 10.01 -37.66 -4.87
CA GLN A 538 9.50 -36.39 -4.40
C GLN A 538 8.53 -35.88 -5.43
N ASP A 539 7.26 -35.77 -5.03
CA ASP A 539 6.25 -35.18 -5.88
C ASP A 539 6.61 -33.72 -6.17
N THR A 540 6.47 -33.31 -7.42
CA THR A 540 6.73 -31.94 -7.88
C THR A 540 5.44 -31.10 -7.93
N ASP A 541 4.27 -31.74 -7.82
CA ASP A 541 2.98 -31.06 -7.78
C ASP A 541 2.62 -30.69 -6.32
N PRO A 542 2.52 -29.40 -5.97
CA PRO A 542 2.12 -28.98 -4.63
C PRO A 542 0.74 -29.50 -4.19
N LEU A 543 -0.17 -29.83 -5.11
CA LEU A 543 -1.48 -30.40 -4.74
C LEU A 543 -1.37 -31.78 -4.07
N LEU A 544 -0.24 -32.47 -4.26
CA LEU A 544 0.02 -33.81 -3.74
C LEU A 544 0.88 -33.79 -2.46
N TRP A 545 1.09 -32.62 -1.86
CA TRP A 545 1.92 -32.46 -0.67
C TRP A 545 1.10 -32.37 0.63
N ASP A 546 1.76 -32.74 1.73
CA ASP A 546 1.29 -32.46 3.08
C ASP A 546 1.81 -31.09 3.56
N PHE A 547 0.96 -30.33 4.26
CA PHE A 547 1.25 -28.95 4.65
C PHE A 547 1.16 -28.71 6.15
N GLY A 548 2.12 -27.96 6.67
CA GLY A 548 2.00 -27.27 7.95
C GLY A 548 1.54 -25.84 7.71
N VAL A 549 0.61 -25.37 8.53
CA VAL A 549 0.02 -24.04 8.41
C VAL A 549 0.37 -23.21 9.64
N GLU A 550 0.90 -22.01 9.41
CA GLU A 550 1.06 -20.97 10.42
C GLU A 550 0.09 -19.82 10.14
N TYR A 551 -0.52 -19.28 11.19
CA TYR A 551 -1.56 -18.25 11.06
C TYR A 551 -1.37 -17.07 12.00
N LYS A 552 -1.87 -15.90 11.59
CA LYS A 552 -2.08 -14.75 12.47
C LYS A 552 -3.47 -14.17 12.24
N ALA A 553 -4.31 -14.18 13.25
CA ALA A 553 -5.61 -13.51 13.23
C ALA A 553 -5.50 -12.05 13.69
N ILE A 554 -6.05 -11.12 12.93
CA ILE A 554 -6.01 -9.68 13.19
C ILE A 554 -7.44 -9.10 13.08
N PRO A 555 -8.05 -8.64 14.19
CA PRO A 555 -9.40 -8.10 14.15
C PRO A 555 -9.42 -6.74 13.44
N TRP A 556 -10.49 -6.45 12.68
CA TRP A 556 -10.69 -5.14 12.04
C TRP A 556 -10.77 -3.98 13.03
N SER A 557 -11.11 -4.27 14.28
CA SER A 557 -11.10 -3.31 15.38
C SER A 557 -9.69 -2.82 15.76
N ALA A 558 -8.62 -3.51 15.34
CA ALA A 558 -7.24 -3.09 15.55
C ALA A 558 -6.91 -1.86 14.68
N HIS A 559 -6.60 -0.74 15.35
CA HIS A 559 -6.20 0.51 14.71
C HIS A 559 -5.29 1.33 15.63
N GLY A 560 -4.58 2.29 15.04
CA GLY A 560 -3.67 3.21 15.70
C GLY A 560 -2.20 2.79 15.66
N SER A 561 -1.33 3.72 16.05
CA SER A 561 0.12 3.51 16.06
C SER A 561 0.52 2.36 16.98
N GLY A 562 1.49 1.55 16.55
CA GLY A 562 2.01 0.43 17.36
C GLY A 562 1.25 -0.89 17.22
N LYS A 563 0.21 -0.96 16.37
CA LYS A 563 -0.62 -2.16 16.20
C LYS A 563 -0.54 -2.72 14.79
N LEU A 564 -0.58 -4.05 14.69
CA LEU A 564 -0.79 -4.74 13.43
C LEU A 564 -2.29 -4.64 13.11
N THR A 565 -2.64 -3.90 12.05
CA THR A 565 -4.02 -3.74 11.58
C THR A 565 -4.29 -4.68 10.41
N GLY A 566 -5.57 -4.97 10.11
CA GLY A 566 -5.92 -5.80 8.95
C GLY A 566 -5.39 -5.24 7.62
N LYS A 567 -5.49 -3.91 7.43
CA LYS A 567 -4.90 -3.23 6.26
C LYS A 567 -3.38 -3.40 6.18
N LEU A 568 -2.67 -3.22 7.30
CA LEU A 568 -1.23 -3.38 7.35
C LEU A 568 -0.80 -4.82 7.08
N ALA A 569 -1.56 -5.81 7.59
CA ALA A 569 -1.31 -7.23 7.36
C ALA A 569 -1.48 -7.60 5.87
N LEU A 570 -2.57 -7.18 5.23
CA LEU A 570 -2.82 -7.41 3.79
C LEU A 570 -1.73 -6.74 2.93
N TRP A 571 -1.38 -5.48 3.24
CA TRP A 571 -0.29 -4.78 2.56
C TRP A 571 1.04 -5.55 2.70
N ALA A 572 1.39 -5.97 3.91
CA ALA A 572 2.63 -6.69 4.16
C ALA A 572 2.67 -8.04 3.42
N LEU A 573 1.60 -8.84 3.47
CA LEU A 573 1.52 -10.12 2.75
C LEU A 573 1.74 -9.94 1.24
N ALA A 574 1.11 -8.94 0.63
CA ALA A 574 1.30 -8.66 -0.79
C ALA A 574 2.75 -8.29 -1.13
N ARG A 575 3.41 -7.48 -0.29
CA ARG A 575 4.84 -7.14 -0.45
C ARG A 575 5.75 -8.36 -0.27
N MET A 576 5.43 -9.22 0.71
CA MET A 576 6.17 -10.46 0.96
C MET A 576 6.05 -11.44 -0.20
N ALA A 577 4.84 -11.63 -0.73
CA ALA A 577 4.56 -12.52 -1.85
C ALA A 577 5.20 -12.06 -3.17
N SER A 578 5.35 -10.75 -3.37
CA SER A 578 5.88 -10.17 -4.61
C SER A 578 7.39 -9.95 -4.63
N CYS A 579 7.99 -9.62 -3.50
CA CYS A 579 9.39 -9.19 -3.43
C CYS A 579 10.32 -10.25 -2.80
N GLY A 580 9.77 -11.17 -2.00
CA GLY A 580 10.52 -12.17 -1.25
C GLY A 580 10.58 -13.54 -1.91
N ASP A 581 11.11 -14.52 -1.16
CA ASP A 581 11.05 -15.92 -1.57
C ASP A 581 9.63 -16.48 -1.44
N ARG A 582 9.11 -16.92 -2.58
CA ARG A 582 7.75 -17.43 -2.74
C ARG A 582 7.65 -18.94 -2.86
N SER A 583 8.77 -19.67 -2.94
CA SER A 583 8.75 -21.12 -2.97
C SER A 583 8.21 -21.69 -1.66
N ILE A 584 7.47 -22.79 -1.78
CA ILE A 584 7.02 -23.57 -0.65
C ILE A 584 8.17 -24.51 -0.27
N GLU A 585 8.74 -24.31 0.91
CA GLU A 585 9.88 -25.09 1.43
C GLU A 585 9.46 -25.88 2.67
N TYR A 586 10.32 -26.77 3.16
CA TYR A 586 10.11 -27.53 4.40
C TYR A 586 10.27 -26.66 5.67
N SER A 587 11.11 -25.64 5.59
CA SER A 587 11.45 -24.71 6.66
C SER A 587 11.76 -23.34 6.05
N TYR A 588 11.72 -22.28 6.86
CA TYR A 588 12.07 -20.95 6.40
C TYR A 588 12.96 -20.23 7.40
N PRO A 589 13.89 -19.39 6.94
CA PRO A 589 14.61 -18.48 7.81
C PRO A 589 13.65 -17.44 8.43
N GLY A 590 14.09 -16.80 9.51
CA GLY A 590 13.32 -15.74 10.19
C GLY A 590 12.96 -14.60 9.24
N LEU A 591 11.84 -13.90 9.49
CA LEU A 591 11.35 -12.88 8.55
C LEU A 591 12.32 -11.70 8.35
N ASP A 592 13.00 -11.24 9.39
CA ASP A 592 13.98 -10.14 9.34
C ASP A 592 15.42 -10.65 9.31
N THR A 593 15.72 -11.51 8.32
CA THR A 593 17.04 -12.11 8.14
C THR A 593 17.53 -11.98 6.70
N TRP A 594 18.82 -12.20 6.49
CA TRP A 594 19.50 -12.01 5.21
C TRP A 594 20.12 -13.32 4.72
N ARG A 595 20.31 -13.44 3.41
CA ARG A 595 21.03 -14.57 2.79
C ARG A 595 22.00 -14.10 1.72
N THR A 596 22.99 -14.94 1.39
CA THR A 596 23.85 -14.71 0.21
C THR A 596 23.09 -15.06 -1.06
N GLN A 597 23.23 -14.28 -2.13
CA GLN A 597 22.63 -14.65 -3.42
C GLN A 597 23.26 -15.93 -3.98
N ASP A 598 22.45 -16.74 -4.68
CA ASP A 598 22.89 -17.99 -5.32
C ASP A 598 23.98 -17.76 -6.39
N THR A 599 24.08 -16.54 -6.94
CA THR A 599 25.13 -16.13 -7.89
C THR A 599 26.49 -15.86 -7.24
N GLY A 600 26.57 -15.91 -5.91
CA GLY A 600 27.76 -15.62 -5.12
C GLY A 600 28.13 -14.13 -5.00
N ARG A 601 27.30 -13.21 -5.54
CA ARG A 601 27.53 -11.76 -5.47
C ARG A 601 26.39 -11.03 -4.77
N GLY A 602 26.65 -10.55 -3.55
CA GLY A 602 25.74 -9.69 -2.78
C GLY A 602 24.88 -10.43 -1.74
N ILE A 603 24.26 -9.64 -0.86
CA ILE A 603 23.40 -10.11 0.23
C ILE A 603 21.99 -9.59 -0.01
N VAL A 604 20.97 -10.44 0.16
CA VAL A 604 19.55 -10.10 -0.03
C VAL A 604 18.73 -10.44 1.19
N HIS A 605 17.72 -9.62 1.47
CA HIS A 605 16.81 -9.82 2.59
C HIS A 605 15.78 -10.91 2.28
N ASN A 606 15.53 -11.82 3.22
CA ASN A 606 14.69 -13.00 3.01
C ASN A 606 13.23 -12.68 2.65
N THR A 607 12.69 -11.66 3.30
CA THR A 607 11.28 -11.25 3.14
C THR A 607 11.05 -10.10 2.15
N SER A 608 11.85 -9.03 2.19
CA SER A 608 11.64 -7.84 1.34
C SER A 608 12.37 -7.88 0.00
N GLY A 609 13.30 -8.82 -0.21
CA GLY A 609 14.15 -8.87 -1.41
C GLY A 609 15.16 -7.72 -1.52
N ALA A 610 15.24 -6.84 -0.52
CA ALA A 610 16.17 -5.70 -0.52
C ALA A 610 17.62 -6.19 -0.59
N LYS A 611 18.46 -5.49 -1.37
CA LYS A 611 19.90 -5.75 -1.46
C LYS A 611 20.63 -4.98 -0.37
N LEU A 612 21.64 -5.61 0.23
CA LEU A 612 22.54 -5.00 1.20
C LEU A 612 23.94 -4.92 0.64
N ASP A 613 24.45 -3.69 0.52
CA ASP A 613 25.80 -3.46 0.02
C ASP A 613 26.87 -3.70 1.10
N ASN A 614 26.58 -3.34 2.36
CA ASN A 614 27.49 -3.50 3.49
C ASN A 614 26.77 -4.07 4.72
N PRO A 615 27.09 -5.30 5.17
CA PRO A 615 26.51 -5.88 6.37
C PRO A 615 26.98 -5.14 7.63
N THR A 616 26.09 -4.99 8.61
CA THR A 616 26.37 -4.39 9.91
C THR A 616 26.42 -5.47 11.00
N LYS A 617 26.81 -5.11 12.22
CA LYS A 617 26.79 -6.05 13.37
C LYS A 617 25.39 -6.58 13.73
N HIS A 618 24.33 -5.97 13.22
CA HIS A 618 22.94 -6.38 13.43
C HIS A 618 22.36 -7.15 12.24
N THR A 619 23.17 -7.47 11.23
CA THR A 619 22.74 -8.25 10.06
C THR A 619 22.83 -9.74 10.39
N GLU A 620 21.70 -10.37 10.69
CA GLU A 620 21.63 -11.81 10.88
C GLU A 620 21.54 -12.53 9.53
N ILE A 621 22.50 -13.40 9.25
CA ILE A 621 22.55 -14.19 8.02
C ILE A 621 21.99 -15.58 8.30
N GLN A 622 20.87 -15.91 7.68
CA GLN A 622 20.28 -17.25 7.67
C GLN A 622 20.08 -17.68 6.22
N GLN A 623 20.81 -18.72 5.81
CA GLN A 623 20.72 -19.27 4.47
C GLN A 623 19.39 -20.02 4.27
N ARG A 624 19.03 -20.25 3.01
CA ARG A 624 17.95 -21.18 2.70
C ARG A 624 18.42 -22.60 3.02
N ASP A 625 17.51 -23.43 3.51
CA ASP A 625 17.68 -24.88 3.45
C ASP A 625 17.52 -25.30 1.98
N HIS A 626 18.60 -25.18 1.20
CA HIS A 626 18.66 -25.74 -0.14
C HIS A 626 18.78 -27.27 -0.04
N PHE A 627 17.65 -27.98 -0.02
CA PHE A 627 17.66 -29.41 -0.31
C PHE A 627 17.85 -29.58 -1.83
N VAL A 628 19.11 -29.70 -2.26
CA VAL A 628 19.48 -29.89 -3.66
C VAL A 628 19.26 -31.33 -4.09
N HIS A 629 18.27 -31.58 -4.95
CA HIS A 629 18.36 -32.58 -6.03
C HIS A 629 17.46 -32.18 -7.21
N ALA A 630 17.82 -31.09 -7.90
CA ALA A 630 17.54 -30.97 -9.33
C ALA A 630 18.86 -31.15 -10.06
N ALA A 631 19.12 -32.36 -10.55
CA ALA A 631 20.23 -32.61 -11.45
C ALA A 631 20.08 -31.71 -12.70
N PRO A 632 21.17 -31.18 -13.28
CA PRO A 632 21.11 -30.48 -14.56
C PRO A 632 20.83 -31.52 -15.65
N GLY A 633 19.56 -31.75 -15.94
CA GLY A 633 19.15 -32.82 -16.83
C GLY A 633 17.65 -33.06 -16.87
N ALA A 634 16.84 -32.03 -17.07
CA ALA A 634 15.49 -32.17 -17.60
C ALA A 634 15.30 -31.04 -18.61
N GLY A 635 15.41 -31.39 -19.88
CA GLY A 635 15.20 -30.46 -20.97
C GLY A 635 13.79 -29.88 -20.89
N SER A 636 13.72 -28.56 -20.80
CA SER A 636 12.66 -27.84 -21.49
C SER A 636 12.72 -28.30 -22.94
N ASN A 637 11.71 -29.03 -23.39
CA ASN A 637 11.49 -29.28 -24.82
C ASN A 637 10.97 -27.99 -25.47
N THR A 638 11.76 -26.93 -25.39
CA THR A 638 11.71 -25.81 -26.31
C THR A 638 12.55 -26.23 -27.52
N LYS A 639 11.87 -26.69 -28.57
CA LYS A 639 12.50 -26.83 -29.89
C LYS A 639 12.91 -25.43 -30.35
N ASP A 640 14.17 -25.10 -30.15
CA ASP A 640 14.85 -24.06 -30.91
C ASP A 640 14.90 -24.51 -32.38
N LEU A 641 14.20 -23.80 -33.26
CA LEU A 641 14.49 -23.78 -34.68
C LEU A 641 14.97 -22.37 -35.03
N SER A 642 16.27 -22.29 -35.32
CA SER A 642 16.95 -21.15 -35.90
C SER A 642 16.41 -20.80 -37.28
N SER A 643 16.50 -19.52 -37.64
CA SER A 643 16.31 -19.03 -39.01
C SER A 643 17.34 -19.66 -39.96
N ASP A 644 16.91 -20.10 -41.13
CA ASP A 644 17.22 -19.48 -42.43
C ASP A 644 16.56 -20.27 -43.58
N ASP A 645 16.21 -19.52 -44.63
CA ASP A 645 15.83 -19.88 -46.00
C ASP A 645 14.38 -20.25 -46.41
N GLU A 646 13.81 -19.29 -47.16
CA GLU A 646 13.19 -19.42 -48.50
C GLU A 646 11.83 -20.14 -48.69
N ASP A 647 10.84 -19.31 -49.01
CA ASP A 647 9.91 -19.39 -50.14
C ASP A 647 8.69 -20.35 -50.14
N ALA A 648 7.59 -19.77 -50.64
CA ALA A 648 6.44 -20.34 -51.34
C ALA A 648 5.45 -21.31 -50.62
N SER A 649 4.34 -20.69 -50.19
CA SER A 649 2.96 -20.98 -50.63
C SER A 649 2.14 -22.18 -50.10
N ARG A 650 0.86 -21.84 -49.81
CA ARG A 650 -0.39 -22.59 -50.09
C ARG A 650 -1.02 -23.48 -49.00
N SER A 651 -2.05 -22.90 -48.36
CA SER A 651 -3.37 -23.45 -47.97
C SER A 651 -3.56 -24.96 -47.67
N GLU A 652 -4.16 -25.31 -46.54
CA GLU A 652 -5.58 -25.72 -46.38
C GLU A 652 -5.88 -26.28 -44.97
N ALA A 653 -7.17 -26.28 -44.62
CA ALA A 653 -7.78 -26.62 -43.34
C ALA A 653 -8.26 -28.08 -43.28
N TYR A 654 -8.39 -28.65 -42.07
CA TYR A 654 -9.35 -29.72 -41.65
C TYR A 654 -9.02 -30.13 -40.19
N GLU A 655 -9.88 -29.94 -39.19
CA GLU A 655 -11.09 -30.67 -38.73
C GLU A 655 -10.83 -31.97 -37.91
N SER A 656 -11.41 -31.95 -36.70
CA SER A 656 -11.83 -32.98 -35.73
C SER A 656 -11.68 -34.48 -36.02
N GLU A 657 -11.42 -35.28 -34.98
CA GLU A 657 -12.38 -36.28 -34.43
C GLU A 657 -11.91 -36.93 -33.10
N ALA A 658 -12.90 -37.35 -32.31
CA ALA A 658 -12.81 -37.99 -30.99
C ALA A 658 -12.67 -39.53 -31.07
N VAL A 659 -12.51 -40.22 -29.93
CA VAL A 659 -13.25 -41.44 -29.49
C VAL A 659 -12.46 -42.32 -28.47
N GLU A 660 -13.12 -42.54 -27.32
CA GLU A 660 -13.22 -43.71 -26.38
C GLU A 660 -12.06 -44.36 -25.60
N GLU A 661 -12.36 -44.59 -24.30
CA GLU A 661 -11.76 -45.56 -23.36
C GLU A 661 -12.13 -47.03 -23.69
N PRO A 662 -11.47 -48.05 -23.07
CA PRO A 662 -12.13 -48.71 -21.92
C PRO A 662 -11.21 -49.34 -20.83
N GLU A 663 -11.79 -49.38 -19.61
CA GLU A 663 -11.87 -50.41 -18.54
C GLU A 663 -10.71 -51.31 -18.03
N LEU A 664 -10.76 -51.51 -16.69
CA LEU A 664 -9.96 -52.33 -15.76
C LEU A 664 -10.15 -53.87 -15.89
N PRO A 665 -9.31 -54.70 -15.22
CA PRO A 665 -9.81 -55.38 -14.00
C PRO A 665 -8.79 -55.69 -12.87
N GLN A 666 -9.36 -55.99 -11.69
CA GLN A 666 -8.76 -56.32 -10.37
C GLN A 666 -8.32 -57.80 -10.21
N PHE A 667 -7.37 -58.11 -9.30
CA PHE A 667 -7.58 -58.85 -8.02
C PHE A 667 -6.33 -59.57 -7.42
N SER A 668 -6.25 -59.50 -6.08
CA SER A 668 -5.86 -60.54 -5.09
C SER A 668 -4.40 -60.79 -4.62
N ARG A 669 -4.30 -60.74 -3.27
CA ARG A 669 -3.27 -61.19 -2.28
C ARG A 669 -3.53 -62.68 -1.89
N PRO A 670 -2.74 -63.43 -1.04
CA PRO A 670 -2.18 -63.01 0.28
C PRO A 670 -0.91 -63.72 0.86
N ALA A 671 -0.48 -63.25 2.08
CA ALA A 671 0.10 -63.96 3.26
C ALA A 671 1.43 -64.77 3.17
N SER A 672 2.33 -64.96 4.17
CA SER A 672 2.49 -64.58 5.60
C SER A 672 3.88 -65.04 6.14
N ALA A 673 4.33 -64.44 7.26
CA ALA A 673 5.23 -64.94 8.36
C ALA A 673 6.69 -65.37 8.04
N GLY A 674 7.72 -65.20 8.89
CA GLY A 674 7.90 -64.61 10.23
C GLY A 674 9.35 -64.90 10.76
N LEU A 675 9.75 -64.19 11.85
CA LEU A 675 10.73 -64.56 12.92
C LEU A 675 12.23 -64.77 12.55
N GLU A 676 13.29 -64.48 13.33
CA GLU A 676 13.60 -63.76 14.58
C GLU A 676 15.15 -63.79 14.80
N HIS A 677 15.68 -63.00 15.74
CA HIS A 677 16.96 -63.12 16.48
C HIS A 677 18.34 -62.64 15.94
N THR A 678 18.72 -61.44 16.43
CA THR A 678 19.90 -61.05 17.25
C THR A 678 21.13 -61.98 17.37
N ALA A 679 22.32 -61.44 17.07
CA ALA A 679 23.52 -61.42 17.95
C ALA A 679 24.64 -60.53 17.37
N ALA A 680 25.50 -60.04 18.27
CA ALA A 680 26.37 -58.87 18.18
C ALA A 680 27.85 -59.17 17.78
N VAL A 681 28.51 -58.16 17.15
CA VAL A 681 29.92 -57.67 17.35
C VAL A 681 31.08 -58.65 16.98
N PRO A 682 32.33 -58.27 16.61
CA PRO A 682 33.01 -56.95 16.53
C PRO A 682 33.85 -56.65 15.24
N ASP A 683 34.32 -55.39 15.22
CA ASP A 683 35.69 -54.91 14.93
C ASP A 683 36.18 -54.45 13.55
N ALA A 684 36.63 -53.17 13.59
CA ALA A 684 37.86 -52.58 13.05
C ALA A 684 38.16 -52.72 11.54
N GLN A 685 38.58 -51.72 10.76
CA GLN A 685 38.96 -50.32 10.95
C GLN A 685 39.06 -49.66 9.54
N PRO A 686 39.27 -48.32 9.41
CA PRO A 686 38.83 -47.50 8.28
C PRO A 686 39.95 -47.05 7.31
N ALA A 687 39.59 -46.58 6.11
CA ALA A 687 40.14 -45.38 5.44
C ALA A 687 39.56 -45.19 4.02
N GLU A 688 39.11 -43.98 3.66
CA GLU A 688 39.92 -43.06 2.82
C GLU A 688 39.26 -41.67 2.62
N ASP A 689 40.11 -40.66 2.84
CA ASP A 689 39.91 -39.22 2.85
C ASP A 689 39.89 -38.60 1.43
N ARG A 690 39.13 -37.52 1.20
CA ARG A 690 39.15 -36.73 -0.03
C ARG A 690 39.73 -35.33 0.21
N ASN A 691 41.04 -35.17 0.05
CA ASN A 691 41.67 -33.86 -0.15
C ASN A 691 43.05 -33.94 -0.86
N ALA A 692 43.13 -34.67 -1.97
CA ALA A 692 44.40 -34.84 -2.69
C ALA A 692 44.65 -33.71 -3.72
N TRP A 693 45.57 -32.80 -3.43
CA TRP A 693 46.12 -31.84 -4.41
C TRP A 693 47.11 -32.53 -5.35
N ILE A 694 47.12 -32.12 -6.62
CA ILE A 694 48.10 -32.61 -7.58
C ILE A 694 49.31 -31.68 -7.57
N LEU A 695 50.44 -32.16 -7.03
CA LEU A 695 51.66 -31.37 -6.96
C LEU A 695 52.28 -31.21 -8.36
N VAL A 696 52.53 -29.97 -8.78
CA VAL A 696 53.11 -29.67 -10.10
C VAL A 696 54.33 -28.79 -9.97
N LYS A 697 55.32 -29.02 -10.84
CA LYS A 697 56.46 -28.11 -11.01
C LYS A 697 56.12 -27.07 -12.06
N VAL A 698 56.20 -25.81 -11.67
CA VAL A 698 55.93 -24.67 -12.56
C VAL A 698 57.25 -24.07 -13.02
N GLU A 699 57.38 -23.81 -14.32
CA GLU A 699 58.54 -23.17 -14.94
C GLU A 699 58.09 -21.88 -15.65
N ARG A 700 58.78 -20.77 -15.38
CA ARG A 700 58.50 -19.49 -16.05
C ARG A 700 59.34 -19.37 -17.32
N ARG A 701 58.70 -19.08 -18.45
CA ARG A 701 59.37 -18.68 -19.69
C ARG A 701 58.72 -17.40 -20.21
N GLY A 702 59.45 -16.29 -20.13
CA GLY A 702 58.93 -14.96 -20.46
C GLY A 702 57.84 -14.50 -19.49
N ARG A 703 56.62 -14.26 -20.00
CA ARG A 703 55.46 -13.81 -19.21
C ARG A 703 54.49 -14.95 -18.83
N GLU A 704 54.75 -16.18 -19.28
CA GLU A 704 53.87 -17.32 -19.04
C GLU A 704 54.50 -18.36 -18.09
N TYR A 705 53.62 -19.05 -17.37
CA TYR A 705 53.92 -20.09 -16.41
C TYR A 705 53.52 -21.44 -16.99
N TYR A 706 54.46 -22.37 -17.10
CA TYR A 706 54.20 -23.69 -17.67
C TYR A 706 54.25 -24.76 -16.59
N TYR A 707 53.29 -25.68 -16.62
CA TYR A 707 53.23 -26.82 -15.71
C TYR A 707 52.73 -28.06 -16.46
N LYS A 708 52.90 -29.24 -15.88
CA LYS A 708 52.31 -30.47 -16.41
C LYS A 708 51.03 -30.81 -15.66
N ASP A 709 49.98 -31.13 -16.40
CA ASP A 709 48.71 -31.57 -15.81
C ASP A 709 48.76 -33.03 -15.34
N TYR A 710 47.67 -33.53 -14.78
CA TYR A 710 47.56 -34.89 -14.26
C TYR A 710 47.76 -36.00 -15.30
N LYS A 711 47.77 -35.66 -16.60
CA LYS A 711 48.06 -36.56 -17.71
C LYS A 711 49.46 -36.30 -18.31
N GLU A 712 50.33 -35.61 -17.58
CA GLU A 712 51.69 -35.23 -17.99
C GLU A 712 51.76 -34.30 -19.23
N HIS A 713 50.64 -33.69 -19.63
CA HIS A 713 50.65 -32.72 -20.73
C HIS A 713 51.09 -31.35 -20.26
N ARG A 714 51.96 -30.70 -21.06
CA ARG A 714 52.40 -29.33 -20.78
C ARG A 714 51.28 -28.33 -21.05
N LYS A 715 50.93 -27.54 -20.03
CA LYS A 715 49.95 -26.46 -20.06
C LYS A 715 50.64 -25.14 -19.72
N SER A 716 50.15 -24.04 -20.30
CA SER A 716 50.51 -22.69 -19.91
C SER A 716 49.39 -22.06 -19.07
N SER A 717 49.76 -21.16 -18.18
CA SER A 717 48.87 -20.32 -17.39
C SER A 717 49.47 -18.92 -17.25
N SER A 718 48.63 -17.94 -16.93
CA SER A 718 49.08 -16.63 -16.48
C SER A 718 49.40 -16.65 -14.98
N LYS A 719 50.01 -15.57 -14.45
CA LYS A 719 50.28 -15.45 -13.02
C LYS A 719 49.01 -15.28 -12.19
N SER A 720 48.02 -14.55 -12.71
CA SER A 720 46.76 -14.24 -12.02
C SER A 720 45.87 -15.46 -11.81
N ASP A 721 46.10 -16.54 -12.55
CA ASP A 721 45.34 -17.78 -12.39
C ASP A 721 45.75 -18.56 -11.13
N TRP A 722 46.90 -18.23 -10.53
CA TRP A 722 47.41 -18.88 -9.33
C TRP A 722 47.02 -18.09 -8.08
N GLU A 723 46.24 -18.73 -7.21
CA GLU A 723 45.83 -18.21 -5.91
C GLU A 723 46.92 -18.52 -4.86
N ALA A 724 47.34 -17.52 -4.10
CA ALA A 724 48.29 -17.74 -3.00
C ALA A 724 47.57 -18.38 -1.80
N VAL A 725 48.09 -19.50 -1.32
CA VAL A 725 47.58 -20.22 -0.15
C VAL A 725 48.71 -20.46 0.84
N ASP A 726 48.39 -20.89 2.06
CA ASP A 726 49.42 -21.13 3.07
C ASP A 726 50.38 -22.24 2.59
N GLY A 727 51.68 -21.91 2.48
CA GLY A 727 52.73 -22.82 2.01
C GLY A 727 52.91 -22.97 0.49
N GLY A 728 52.16 -22.25 -0.36
CA GLY A 728 52.37 -22.30 -1.82
C GLY A 728 51.31 -21.58 -2.65
N TYR A 729 51.07 -22.09 -3.86
CA TYR A 729 50.12 -21.54 -4.83
C TYR A 729 49.26 -22.65 -5.42
N VAL A 730 47.98 -22.35 -5.61
CA VAL A 730 46.99 -23.28 -6.16
C VAL A 730 46.38 -22.73 -7.44
N LEU A 731 46.25 -23.60 -8.44
CA LEU A 731 45.50 -23.36 -9.67
C LEU A 731 44.30 -24.32 -9.71
N ARG A 732 43.09 -23.76 -9.70
CA ARG A 732 41.84 -24.53 -9.70
C ARG A 732 41.35 -24.74 -11.14
N GLY A 733 41.55 -25.95 -11.68
CA GLY A 733 40.95 -26.37 -12.94
C GLY A 733 39.52 -26.87 -12.78
N LYS A 734 38.81 -27.11 -13.90
CA LYS A 734 37.41 -27.58 -13.90
C LYS A 734 37.16 -28.90 -13.15
N ARG A 735 38.18 -29.75 -12.99
CA ARG A 735 38.07 -31.07 -12.33
C ARG A 735 39.22 -31.41 -11.36
N HIS A 736 40.35 -30.72 -11.46
CA HIS A 736 41.54 -31.01 -10.66
C HIS A 736 42.16 -29.72 -10.13
N VAL A 737 42.75 -29.81 -8.94
CA VAL A 737 43.40 -28.70 -8.25
C VAL A 737 44.91 -28.95 -8.26
N TYR A 738 45.66 -28.04 -8.87
CA TYR A 738 47.12 -28.15 -9.01
C TYR A 738 47.81 -27.26 -7.97
N PHE A 739 48.81 -27.78 -7.29
CA PHE A 739 49.55 -27.07 -6.25
C PHE A 739 51.05 -27.01 -6.56
N THR A 740 51.67 -25.85 -6.35
CA THR A 740 53.13 -25.70 -6.33
C THR A 740 53.57 -24.97 -5.08
N LYS A 741 54.70 -25.39 -4.49
CA LYS A 741 55.28 -24.69 -3.34
C LYS A 741 55.84 -23.30 -3.70
N LYS A 742 56.26 -23.11 -4.95
CA LYS A 742 56.85 -21.84 -5.43
C LYS A 742 56.46 -21.57 -6.87
N LEU A 743 56.07 -20.33 -7.15
CA LEU A 743 55.80 -19.81 -8.49
C LEU A 743 57.02 -18.96 -8.95
N PRO A 744 57.80 -19.38 -9.97
CA PRO A 744 59.08 -18.73 -10.31
C PRO A 744 59.01 -17.39 -11.07
#